data_AF-A0A399I8S8-F1
#
_entry.id   AF-A0A399I8S8-F1
#
_cell.length_a   1.000
_cell.length_b   1.000
_cell.length_c   1.000
_cell.angle_alpha   90.00
_cell.angle_beta   90.00
_cell.angle_gamma   90.00
#
_symmetry.space_group_name_H-M   'P 1'
#
loop_
_entity.id
_entity.type
_entity.pdbx_description
1 polymer ?
#
loop_
_entity_poly.entity_id
_entity_poly.type
_entity_poly.pdbx_seq_one_letter_code
_entity_poly.pdbx_strand_id
1 'polypeptide(L)'
;MKRHSILFSVTGFMLGISAPICWAIIRLIFFYDSNQTLFGQVFNDIVGNMEHFAIYNYMGFGTASVLCTLGYLIGKNGDELRERAVELDVLHKEVASQKEVFENRYRVLDNNIKNFHHISSKIQTSLNLDEILLLCAEGLHEVLGYERVNILMTNQDGGQLHFVTTAGTDHFSSVGVTLPVDPSIGVIYKSMTEKKVYLIDDIARYPDDYHLQPPYNNLAPLRSRSFVICPIVVKGGAIGVFCIDNKSSRRSLNDSDVDTIMLFADQVASAITRINLLTSIDTLTSEMESSFAFLLGSRDDYSRNVMNLRESVDSVADGTAVIASAAEGVMASVDETSTAVNQISVAIEQVTHNLDHLAGIVHQSAAAMEEINSTISNVEQNAAISHEVSSQVKSQADESIAVVTETIGSLAEIQSSVEISYEAIKRLAENSTRIENIVNVINDITKRTNLLALNASIIAAQAGEYGKSFGVVADEIRNLSLQTGHSTGEITGIIEEIMSESKTAASNITSTKSLVQRGVQLGHSTGESLKAIFDRSVCSMEMTQQIKQATEEQVTSVQLVAKSMEDISSMTSHIFAASTDQAKATRSIARAIEAIKEMAHEMVNSTSRQVEDSSQIRNSVESVSEMVVEMFDNMEKRRAQSAEVVKELESMKGLTCKI
;
A
#
# COMPACT_ATOMS: atom_id res chain seq x y z
N MET A 1 -50.64 -101.73 76.11
CA MET A 1 -51.90 -102.38 76.53
C MET A 1 -52.84 -102.44 75.32
N LYS A 2 -53.14 -103.66 74.82
CA LYS A 2 -54.02 -104.04 73.68
C LYS A 2 -53.84 -103.31 72.34
N ARG A 3 -53.31 -104.03 71.33
CA ARG A 3 -53.19 -103.62 69.91
C ARG A 3 -54.58 -103.38 69.30
N HIS A 4 -55.01 -102.13 69.19
CA HIS A 4 -56.32 -101.77 68.62
C HIS A 4 -56.32 -101.84 67.07
N SER A 5 -55.15 -101.85 66.43
CA SER A 5 -55.00 -101.89 64.96
C SER A 5 -55.59 -103.12 64.27
N ILE A 6 -55.56 -104.29 64.94
CA ILE A 6 -56.15 -105.52 64.39
C ILE A 6 -57.69 -105.47 64.47
N LEU A 7 -58.24 -104.90 65.55
CA LEU A 7 -59.68 -104.84 65.79
C LEU A 7 -60.38 -103.95 64.74
N PHE A 8 -59.81 -102.77 64.45
CA PHE A 8 -60.38 -101.85 63.45
C PHE A 8 -60.26 -102.37 62.01
N SER A 9 -59.18 -103.08 61.68
CA SER A 9 -59.00 -103.72 60.37
C SER A 9 -60.05 -104.82 60.10
N VAL A 10 -60.31 -105.70 61.08
CA VAL A 10 -61.30 -106.78 60.95
C VAL A 10 -62.72 -106.21 60.83
N THR A 11 -63.02 -105.15 61.58
CA THR A 11 -64.35 -104.51 61.54
C THR A 11 -64.60 -103.82 60.20
N GLY A 12 -63.57 -103.17 59.62
CA GLY A 12 -63.65 -102.53 58.30
C GLY A 12 -63.87 -103.52 57.16
N PHE A 13 -63.20 -104.69 57.21
CA PHE A 13 -63.38 -105.74 56.19
C PHE A 13 -64.80 -106.32 56.18
N MET A 14 -65.38 -106.56 57.37
CA MET A 14 -66.75 -107.08 57.50
C MET A 14 -67.81 -106.10 56.98
N LEU A 15 -67.62 -104.79 57.18
CA LEU A 15 -68.50 -103.77 56.62
C LEU A 15 -68.47 -103.75 55.08
N GLY A 16 -67.30 -103.88 54.45
CA GLY A 16 -67.19 -103.89 52.98
C GLY A 16 -67.87 -105.07 52.30
N ILE A 17 -67.83 -106.26 52.91
CA ILE A 17 -68.53 -107.45 52.38
C ILE A 17 -70.06 -107.30 52.48
N SER A 18 -70.56 -106.56 53.47
CA SER A 18 -72.00 -106.37 53.66
C SER A 18 -72.65 -105.40 52.66
N ALA A 19 -71.88 -104.55 51.99
CA ALA A 19 -72.37 -103.54 51.05
C ALA A 19 -73.15 -104.11 49.84
N PRO A 20 -72.63 -105.12 49.09
CA PRO A 20 -73.38 -105.71 47.98
C PRO A 20 -74.67 -106.43 48.43
N ILE A 21 -74.67 -107.03 49.62
CA ILE A 21 -75.87 -107.67 50.20
C ILE A 21 -76.93 -106.61 50.53
N CYS A 22 -76.50 -105.49 51.12
CA CYS A 22 -77.40 -104.40 51.46
C CYS A 22 -77.98 -103.73 50.21
N TRP A 23 -77.17 -103.56 49.16
CA TRP A 23 -77.64 -103.04 47.87
C TRP A 23 -78.70 -103.97 47.27
N ALA A 24 -78.47 -105.28 47.24
CA ALA A 24 -79.43 -106.26 46.70
C ALA A 24 -80.78 -106.18 47.43
N ILE A 25 -80.76 -105.98 48.75
CA ILE A 25 -81.97 -105.80 49.57
C ILE A 25 -82.67 -104.47 49.25
N ILE A 26 -81.93 -103.37 49.12
CA ILE A 26 -82.51 -102.05 48.81
C ILE A 26 -83.18 -102.05 47.44
N ARG A 27 -82.59 -102.70 46.43
CA ARG A 27 -83.20 -102.76 45.09
C ARG A 27 -84.50 -103.56 45.07
N LEU A 28 -84.54 -104.67 45.83
CA LEU A 28 -85.74 -105.48 46.01
C LEU A 28 -86.90 -104.68 46.62
N ILE A 29 -86.59 -103.70 47.48
CA ILE A 29 -87.57 -102.82 48.11
C ILE A 29 -88.07 -101.73 47.15
N PHE A 30 -87.19 -101.15 46.33
CA PHE A 30 -87.55 -100.01 45.47
C PHE A 30 -88.06 -100.37 44.07
N PHE A 31 -87.65 -101.50 43.50
CA PHE A 31 -87.94 -101.88 42.10
C PHE A 31 -88.56 -103.27 42.01
N TYR A 32 -89.66 -103.47 42.73
CA TYR A 32 -90.37 -104.75 42.78
C TYR A 32 -91.27 -104.94 41.55
N ASP A 33 -91.00 -105.97 40.74
CA ASP A 33 -91.78 -106.30 39.52
C ASP A 33 -92.66 -107.54 39.77
N SER A 34 -93.97 -107.45 39.55
CA SER A 34 -94.95 -108.47 39.98
C SER A 34 -95.08 -109.69 39.06
N ASN A 35 -94.32 -109.76 37.96
CA ASN A 35 -94.36 -110.88 37.00
C ASN A 35 -93.21 -111.91 37.17
N GLN A 36 -92.33 -111.77 38.18
CA GLN A 36 -91.23 -112.71 38.42
C GLN A 36 -91.15 -113.18 39.88
N THR A 37 -90.63 -114.38 40.11
CA THR A 37 -90.42 -114.91 41.46
C THR A 37 -89.31 -114.14 42.17
N LEU A 38 -89.43 -113.96 43.49
CA LEU A 38 -88.45 -113.26 44.36
C LEU A 38 -86.99 -113.71 44.10
N PHE A 39 -86.79 -114.99 43.82
CA PHE A 39 -85.47 -115.56 43.57
C PHE A 39 -84.93 -115.23 42.17
N GLY A 40 -85.82 -115.06 41.17
CA GLY A 40 -85.45 -114.70 39.80
C GLY A 40 -84.91 -113.28 39.67
N GLN A 41 -85.50 -112.31 40.40
CA GLN A 41 -85.06 -110.91 40.34
C GLN A 41 -83.66 -110.68 40.91
N VAL A 42 -83.31 -111.35 42.01
CA VAL A 42 -81.99 -111.17 42.62
C VAL A 42 -80.92 -111.90 41.83
N PHE A 43 -81.21 -113.14 41.41
CA PHE A 43 -80.18 -113.97 40.79
C PHE A 43 -79.90 -113.61 39.33
N ASN A 44 -80.93 -113.23 38.56
CA ASN A 44 -80.76 -112.88 37.15
C ASN A 44 -80.05 -111.52 36.97
N ASP A 45 -80.19 -110.63 37.94
CA ASP A 45 -79.48 -109.36 37.96
C ASP A 45 -77.98 -109.53 38.28
N ILE A 46 -77.64 -110.52 39.11
CA ILE A 46 -76.24 -110.80 39.47
C ILE A 46 -75.53 -111.62 38.39
N VAL A 47 -76.21 -112.56 37.74
CA VAL A 47 -75.57 -113.56 36.84
C VAL A 47 -75.95 -113.39 35.38
N GLY A 48 -77.05 -112.70 35.05
CA GLY A 48 -77.58 -112.61 33.68
C GLY A 48 -76.82 -111.66 32.75
N ASN A 49 -76.00 -110.74 33.27
CA ASN A 49 -75.23 -109.80 32.46
C ASN A 49 -73.83 -109.58 33.04
N MET A 50 -72.80 -109.78 32.22
CA MET A 50 -71.39 -109.84 32.66
C MET A 50 -70.90 -108.53 33.29
N GLU A 51 -71.51 -107.40 32.93
CA GLU A 51 -71.23 -106.10 33.54
C GLU A 51 -71.70 -106.00 35.00
N HIS A 52 -72.86 -106.57 35.35
CA HIS A 52 -73.37 -106.50 36.73
C HIS A 52 -72.52 -107.35 37.69
N PHE A 53 -72.10 -108.55 37.28
CA PHE A 53 -71.21 -109.39 38.09
C PHE A 53 -69.87 -108.71 38.40
N ALA A 54 -69.32 -107.96 37.42
CA ALA A 54 -68.09 -107.20 37.60
C ALA A 54 -68.28 -106.03 38.58
N ILE A 55 -69.41 -105.31 38.49
CA ILE A 55 -69.73 -104.22 39.42
C ILE A 55 -69.89 -104.74 40.85
N TYR A 56 -70.60 -105.85 41.06
CA TYR A 56 -70.77 -106.42 42.40
C TYR A 56 -69.47 -106.95 43.01
N ASN A 57 -68.61 -107.58 42.23
CA ASN A 57 -67.27 -107.97 42.70
C ASN A 57 -66.40 -106.75 43.02
N TYR A 58 -66.46 -105.70 42.19
CA TYR A 58 -65.77 -104.45 42.45
C TYR A 58 -66.28 -103.76 43.71
N MET A 59 -67.60 -103.76 43.94
CA MET A 59 -68.21 -103.20 45.14
C MET A 59 -67.82 -104.01 46.38
N GLY A 60 -67.91 -105.33 46.37
CA GLY A 60 -67.59 -106.15 47.54
C GLY A 60 -66.10 -106.18 47.87
N PHE A 61 -65.25 -106.53 46.89
CA PHE A 61 -63.82 -106.72 47.13
C PHE A 61 -63.06 -105.40 47.22
N GLY A 62 -63.47 -104.41 46.43
CA GLY A 62 -62.88 -103.06 46.45
C GLY A 62 -63.17 -102.34 47.76
N THR A 63 -64.43 -102.29 48.20
CA THR A 63 -64.77 -101.59 49.46
C THR A 63 -64.20 -102.29 50.69
N ALA A 64 -64.16 -103.63 50.73
CA ALA A 64 -63.58 -104.37 51.83
C ALA A 64 -62.07 -104.17 51.97
N SER A 65 -61.31 -104.12 50.86
CA SER A 65 -59.88 -103.83 50.90
C SER A 65 -59.57 -102.40 51.33
N VAL A 66 -60.35 -101.42 50.87
CA VAL A 66 -60.14 -100.01 51.23
C VAL A 66 -60.49 -99.79 52.70
N LEU A 67 -61.62 -100.32 53.19
CA LEU A 67 -62.01 -100.16 54.61
C LEU A 67 -61.07 -100.91 55.56
N CYS A 68 -60.53 -102.06 55.15
CA CYS A 68 -59.53 -102.80 55.93
C CYS A 68 -58.21 -102.03 56.06
N THR A 69 -57.70 -101.47 54.95
CA THR A 69 -56.47 -100.67 54.96
C THR A 69 -56.66 -99.34 55.70
N LEU A 70 -57.82 -98.69 55.57
CA LEU A 70 -58.15 -97.47 56.31
C LEU A 70 -58.31 -97.74 57.82
N GLY A 71 -58.97 -98.83 58.20
CA GLY A 71 -59.11 -99.24 59.60
C GLY A 71 -57.78 -99.60 60.27
N TYR A 72 -56.87 -100.24 59.54
CA TYR A 72 -55.51 -100.49 60.01
C TYR A 72 -54.70 -99.19 60.20
N LEU A 73 -54.83 -98.24 59.27
CA LEU A 73 -54.14 -96.94 59.33
C LEU A 73 -54.63 -96.06 60.49
N ILE A 74 -55.94 -96.01 60.72
CA ILE A 74 -56.53 -95.25 61.84
C ILE A 74 -56.08 -95.86 63.18
N GLY A 75 -56.08 -97.19 63.30
CA GLY A 75 -55.62 -97.87 64.51
C GLY A 75 -54.11 -97.69 64.77
N LYS A 76 -53.28 -97.69 63.72
CA LYS A 76 -51.84 -97.47 63.85
C LYS A 76 -51.50 -96.02 64.21
N ASN A 77 -52.16 -95.03 63.59
CA ASN A 77 -51.95 -93.62 63.94
C ASN A 77 -52.48 -93.27 65.34
N GLY A 78 -53.58 -93.88 65.78
CA GLY A 78 -54.12 -93.65 67.12
C GLY A 78 -53.21 -94.14 68.25
N ASP A 79 -52.55 -95.29 68.07
CA ASP A 79 -51.59 -95.81 69.04
C ASP A 79 -50.27 -95.02 69.02
N GLU A 80 -49.79 -94.53 67.85
CA GLU A 80 -48.61 -93.64 67.75
C GLU A 80 -48.86 -92.22 68.32
N LEU A 81 -50.09 -91.69 68.22
CA LEU A 81 -50.43 -90.36 68.74
C LEU A 81 -50.50 -90.31 70.27
N ARG A 82 -50.87 -91.41 70.94
CA ARG A 82 -51.00 -91.43 72.40
C ARG A 82 -49.68 -91.70 73.11
N GLU A 83 -48.77 -92.44 72.48
CA GLU A 83 -47.41 -92.62 72.98
C GLU A 83 -46.58 -91.32 72.82
N ARG A 84 -46.78 -90.59 71.70
CA ARG A 84 -46.22 -89.24 71.52
C ARG A 84 -46.79 -88.20 72.49
N ALA A 85 -48.05 -88.30 72.91
CA ALA A 85 -48.67 -87.33 73.83
C ALA A 85 -48.13 -87.41 75.28
N VAL A 86 -47.68 -88.59 75.73
CA VAL A 86 -47.10 -88.77 77.06
C VAL A 86 -45.60 -88.46 77.07
N GLU A 87 -44.88 -88.69 75.96
CA GLU A 87 -43.53 -88.14 75.77
C GLU A 87 -43.53 -86.60 75.65
N LEU A 88 -44.56 -85.99 75.05
CA LEU A 88 -44.68 -84.53 74.90
C LEU A 88 -44.87 -83.77 76.23
N ASP A 89 -45.46 -84.39 77.25
CA ASP A 89 -45.75 -83.72 78.53
C ASP A 89 -44.52 -83.71 79.46
N VAL A 90 -43.66 -84.73 79.34
CA VAL A 90 -42.33 -84.76 79.96
C VAL A 90 -41.35 -83.87 79.18
N LEU A 91 -41.48 -83.77 77.85
CA LEU A 91 -40.73 -82.82 77.02
C LEU A 91 -41.17 -81.36 77.25
N HIS A 92 -42.45 -81.06 77.50
CA HIS A 92 -42.94 -79.70 77.77
C HIS A 92 -42.42 -79.11 79.08
N LYS A 93 -42.17 -79.93 80.11
CA LYS A 93 -41.55 -79.46 81.35
C LYS A 93 -40.06 -79.15 81.20
N GLU A 94 -39.36 -79.88 80.33
CA GLU A 94 -37.97 -79.60 79.99
C GLU A 94 -37.85 -78.38 79.03
N VAL A 95 -38.76 -78.27 78.05
CA VAL A 95 -38.84 -77.17 77.06
C VAL A 95 -39.32 -75.85 77.68
N ALA A 96 -40.18 -75.86 78.70
CA ALA A 96 -40.56 -74.64 79.41
C ALA A 96 -39.37 -73.98 80.13
N SER A 97 -38.45 -74.79 80.70
CA SER A 97 -37.21 -74.27 81.31
C SER A 97 -36.22 -73.73 80.26
N GLN A 98 -36.20 -74.30 79.05
CA GLN A 98 -35.40 -73.77 77.94
C GLN A 98 -36.03 -72.54 77.27
N LYS A 99 -37.36 -72.44 77.22
CA LYS A 99 -38.10 -71.32 76.61
C LYS A 99 -37.93 -70.02 77.41
N GLU A 100 -37.91 -70.08 78.74
CA GLU A 100 -37.68 -68.90 79.59
C GLU A 100 -36.24 -68.35 79.43
N VAL A 101 -35.27 -69.23 79.19
CA VAL A 101 -33.88 -68.86 78.85
C VAL A 101 -33.76 -68.28 77.43
N PHE A 102 -34.64 -68.66 76.50
CA PHE A 102 -34.63 -68.17 75.11
C PHE A 102 -35.40 -66.83 74.93
N GLU A 103 -36.55 -66.64 75.58
CA GLU A 103 -37.33 -65.39 75.52
C GLU A 103 -36.57 -64.21 76.17
N ASN A 104 -35.82 -64.46 77.25
CA ASN A 104 -34.99 -63.42 77.86
C ASN A 104 -33.81 -63.00 76.96
N ARG A 105 -33.34 -63.92 76.11
CA ARG A 105 -32.26 -63.67 75.13
C ARG A 105 -32.74 -62.94 73.88
N TYR A 106 -34.01 -63.11 73.49
CA TYR A 106 -34.65 -62.41 72.35
C TYR A 106 -35.04 -60.95 72.71
N ARG A 107 -35.49 -60.69 73.94
CA ARG A 107 -35.87 -59.34 74.39
C ARG A 107 -34.68 -58.37 74.52
N VAL A 108 -33.49 -58.89 74.82
CA VAL A 108 -32.23 -58.13 74.83
C VAL A 108 -31.75 -57.82 73.40
N LEU A 109 -32.05 -58.68 72.43
CA LEU A 109 -31.68 -58.47 71.03
C LEU A 109 -32.56 -57.43 70.30
N ASP A 110 -33.88 -57.41 70.54
CA ASP A 110 -34.82 -56.43 69.95
C ASP A 110 -34.56 -54.98 70.45
N ASN A 111 -34.17 -54.82 71.71
CA ASN A 111 -33.85 -53.50 72.28
C ASN A 111 -32.58 -52.91 71.66
N ASN A 112 -31.58 -53.73 71.34
CA ASN A 112 -30.34 -53.29 70.69
C ASN A 112 -30.58 -52.83 69.24
N ILE A 113 -31.51 -53.45 68.50
CA ILE A 113 -31.85 -53.07 67.11
C ILE A 113 -32.62 -51.75 67.04
N LYS A 114 -33.56 -51.49 67.96
CA LYS A 114 -34.29 -50.21 68.00
C LYS A 114 -33.38 -49.03 68.35
N ASN A 115 -32.46 -49.23 69.30
CA ASN A 115 -31.52 -48.17 69.67
C ASN A 115 -30.49 -47.91 68.55
N PHE A 116 -30.08 -48.95 67.81
CA PHE A 116 -29.26 -48.81 66.59
C PHE A 116 -29.93 -47.91 65.53
N HIS A 117 -31.22 -48.13 65.24
CA HIS A 117 -31.97 -47.32 64.26
C HIS A 117 -32.06 -45.83 64.64
N HIS A 118 -32.20 -45.52 65.93
CA HIS A 118 -32.27 -44.14 66.42
C HIS A 118 -30.92 -43.41 66.28
N ILE A 119 -29.80 -44.09 66.54
CA ILE A 119 -28.45 -43.52 66.36
C ILE A 119 -28.14 -43.35 64.86
N SER A 120 -28.45 -44.36 64.04
CA SER A 120 -28.23 -44.31 62.59
C SER A 120 -29.01 -43.17 61.92
N SER A 121 -30.24 -42.87 62.37
CA SER A 121 -31.03 -41.75 61.83
C SER A 121 -30.42 -40.39 62.20
N LYS A 122 -29.90 -40.22 63.43
CA LYS A 122 -29.22 -38.97 63.84
C LYS A 122 -27.89 -38.75 63.10
N ILE A 123 -27.13 -39.83 62.85
CA ILE A 123 -25.90 -39.77 62.03
C ILE A 123 -26.21 -39.30 60.60
N GLN A 124 -27.38 -39.66 60.05
CA GLN A 124 -27.77 -39.32 58.68
C GLN A 124 -28.28 -37.87 58.50
N THR A 125 -28.69 -37.19 59.57
CA THR A 125 -29.25 -35.83 59.50
C THR A 125 -28.24 -34.73 59.85
N SER A 126 -27.20 -35.03 60.63
CA SER A 126 -26.16 -34.04 60.95
C SER A 126 -25.25 -33.76 59.74
N LEU A 127 -24.84 -32.51 59.61
CA LEU A 127 -23.87 -32.02 58.62
C LEU A 127 -22.52 -31.68 59.27
N ASN A 128 -22.38 -31.93 60.58
CA ASN A 128 -21.15 -31.70 61.32
C ASN A 128 -20.44 -33.03 61.60
N LEU A 129 -19.25 -33.18 61.03
CA LEU A 129 -18.48 -34.42 61.14
C LEU A 129 -18.13 -34.77 62.59
N ASP A 130 -17.80 -33.77 63.42
CA ASP A 130 -17.44 -34.01 64.82
C ASP A 130 -18.64 -34.51 65.64
N GLU A 131 -19.84 -34.00 65.33
CA GLU A 131 -21.09 -34.45 65.95
C GLU A 131 -21.45 -35.88 65.54
N ILE A 132 -21.27 -36.22 64.25
CA ILE A 132 -21.49 -37.59 63.73
C ILE A 132 -20.55 -38.58 64.41
N LEU A 133 -19.26 -38.27 64.51
CA LEU A 133 -18.26 -39.13 65.10
C LEU A 133 -18.54 -39.34 66.60
N LEU A 134 -18.91 -38.28 67.32
CA LEU A 134 -19.29 -38.35 68.73
C LEU A 134 -20.51 -39.26 68.95
N LEU A 135 -21.57 -39.09 68.16
CA LEU A 135 -22.78 -39.92 68.23
C LEU A 135 -22.50 -41.41 67.96
N CYS A 136 -21.57 -41.72 67.04
CA CYS A 136 -21.11 -43.09 66.80
C CYS A 136 -20.38 -43.68 68.01
N ALA A 137 -19.48 -42.91 68.65
CA ALA A 137 -18.72 -43.38 69.80
C ALA A 137 -19.60 -43.61 71.03
N GLU A 138 -20.50 -42.68 71.34
CA GLU A 138 -21.49 -42.82 72.41
C GLU A 138 -22.46 -43.96 72.13
N GLY A 139 -22.91 -44.13 70.88
CA GLY A 139 -23.80 -45.20 70.47
C GLY A 139 -23.18 -46.61 70.61
N LEU A 140 -21.92 -46.76 70.26
CA LEU A 140 -21.20 -48.02 70.48
C LEU A 140 -20.95 -48.27 71.99
N HIS A 141 -20.68 -47.23 72.77
CA HIS A 141 -20.38 -47.36 74.20
C HIS A 141 -21.61 -47.57 75.08
N GLU A 142 -22.56 -46.63 75.07
CA GLU A 142 -23.70 -46.61 76.00
C GLU A 142 -24.83 -47.54 75.57
N VAL A 143 -25.04 -47.67 74.25
CA VAL A 143 -26.19 -48.39 73.71
C VAL A 143 -25.87 -49.83 73.37
N LEU A 144 -24.75 -50.08 72.71
CA LEU A 144 -24.31 -51.45 72.36
C LEU A 144 -23.46 -52.08 73.47
N GLY A 145 -23.04 -51.30 74.48
CA GLY A 145 -22.42 -51.77 75.70
C GLY A 145 -20.94 -52.13 75.56
N TYR A 146 -20.25 -51.62 74.53
CA TYR A 146 -18.79 -51.76 74.43
C TYR A 146 -18.12 -50.86 75.46
N GLU A 147 -17.15 -51.36 76.22
CA GLU A 147 -16.62 -50.56 77.34
C GLU A 147 -15.80 -49.37 76.90
N ARG A 148 -14.98 -49.50 75.84
CA ARG A 148 -14.17 -48.41 75.33
C ARG A 148 -14.31 -48.34 73.84
N VAL A 149 -14.66 -47.15 73.35
CA VAL A 149 -14.76 -46.87 71.92
C VAL A 149 -13.91 -45.64 71.65
N ASN A 150 -12.85 -45.82 70.88
CA ASN A 150 -11.99 -44.72 70.46
C ASN A 150 -12.08 -44.59 68.94
N ILE A 151 -12.34 -43.38 68.46
CA ILE A 151 -12.31 -43.10 67.03
C ILE A 151 -11.16 -42.16 66.76
N LEU A 152 -10.27 -42.58 65.86
CA LEU A 152 -9.14 -41.79 65.43
C LEU A 152 -9.31 -41.42 63.96
N MET A 153 -9.01 -40.19 63.61
CA MET A 153 -9.05 -39.70 62.23
C MET A 153 -7.67 -39.21 61.80
N THR A 154 -7.42 -39.27 60.50
CA THR A 154 -6.17 -38.76 59.92
C THR A 154 -6.21 -37.24 59.80
N ASN A 155 -5.05 -36.60 59.95
CA ASN A 155 -4.88 -35.19 59.57
C ASN A 155 -4.88 -35.04 58.04
N GLN A 156 -4.99 -33.80 57.53
CA GLN A 156 -5.07 -33.49 56.09
C GLN A 156 -3.92 -34.09 55.25
N ASP A 157 -2.75 -34.33 55.85
CA ASP A 157 -1.58 -34.93 55.19
C ASP A 157 -1.52 -36.48 55.27
N GLY A 158 -2.48 -37.13 55.94
CA GLY A 158 -2.58 -38.60 56.06
C GLY A 158 -1.53 -39.29 56.94
N GLY A 159 -0.49 -38.57 57.40
CA GLY A 159 0.65 -39.15 58.12
C GLY A 159 0.47 -39.34 59.63
N GLN A 160 -0.56 -38.74 60.23
CA GLN A 160 -0.84 -38.86 61.67
C GLN A 160 -2.33 -39.08 61.93
N LEU A 161 -2.63 -39.97 62.86
CA LEU A 161 -3.93 -40.15 63.49
C LEU A 161 -4.01 -39.32 64.77
N HIS A 162 -5.17 -38.71 65.01
CA HIS A 162 -5.49 -38.07 66.27
C HIS A 162 -6.80 -38.64 66.81
N PHE A 163 -6.96 -38.65 68.12
CA PHE A 163 -8.22 -39.04 68.75
C PHE A 163 -9.25 -37.93 68.51
N VAL A 164 -10.33 -38.26 67.79
CA VAL A 164 -11.45 -37.32 67.58
C VAL A 164 -12.48 -37.48 68.69
N THR A 165 -12.78 -38.73 69.06
CA THR A 165 -13.70 -39.00 70.15
C THR A 165 -13.33 -40.28 70.90
N THR A 166 -13.60 -40.29 72.19
CA THR A 166 -13.29 -41.40 73.10
C THR A 166 -14.44 -41.57 74.08
N ALA A 167 -15.10 -42.72 74.08
CA ALA A 167 -16.17 -43.06 75.01
C ALA A 167 -15.74 -44.21 75.93
N GLY A 168 -16.08 -44.12 77.23
CA GLY A 168 -15.85 -45.18 78.22
C GLY A 168 -14.44 -45.30 78.82
N THR A 169 -13.58 -44.30 78.60
CA THR A 169 -12.23 -44.25 79.16
C THR A 169 -12.12 -43.13 80.21
N ASP A 170 -12.54 -43.40 81.45
CA ASP A 170 -12.50 -42.41 82.53
C ASP A 170 -11.07 -41.87 82.79
N HIS A 171 -10.94 -40.55 82.90
CA HIS A 171 -9.70 -39.80 83.18
C HIS A 171 -8.63 -39.72 82.07
N PHE A 172 -8.97 -39.99 80.80
CA PHE A 172 -8.08 -39.72 79.66
C PHE A 172 -8.46 -38.42 78.94
N SER A 173 -7.51 -37.49 78.79
CA SER A 173 -7.69 -36.33 77.90
C SER A 173 -7.21 -36.72 76.50
N SER A 174 -8.15 -36.86 75.57
CA SER A 174 -7.90 -37.18 74.16
C SER A 174 -7.26 -36.03 73.38
N VAL A 175 -7.24 -34.83 73.95
CA VAL A 175 -6.77 -33.60 73.30
C VAL A 175 -5.24 -33.59 73.22
N GLY A 176 -4.71 -33.60 71.99
CA GLY A 176 -3.27 -33.45 71.71
C GLY A 176 -2.45 -34.74 71.63
N VAL A 177 -3.08 -35.92 71.70
CA VAL A 177 -2.40 -37.20 71.49
C VAL A 177 -2.49 -37.61 70.02
N THR A 178 -1.34 -37.67 69.34
CA THR A 178 -1.25 -38.13 67.95
C THR A 178 -0.43 -39.41 67.82
N LEU A 179 -0.81 -40.23 66.84
CA LEU A 179 -0.22 -41.51 66.50
C LEU A 179 0.29 -41.44 65.06
N PRO A 180 1.56 -41.74 64.78
CA PRO A 180 2.06 -41.78 63.42
C PRO A 180 1.44 -42.96 62.67
N VAL A 181 1.02 -42.75 61.43
CA VAL A 181 0.51 -43.83 60.57
C VAL A 181 1.69 -44.58 59.98
N ASP A 182 2.43 -45.30 60.83
CA ASP A 182 3.57 -46.13 60.47
C ASP A 182 3.53 -47.48 61.24
N PRO A 183 4.40 -48.45 60.93
CA PRO A 183 4.37 -49.76 61.59
C PRO A 183 4.49 -49.73 63.13
N SER A 184 4.89 -48.62 63.76
CA SER A 184 5.01 -48.51 65.22
C SER A 184 3.67 -48.59 65.97
N ILE A 185 2.55 -48.32 65.29
CA ILE A 185 1.20 -48.43 65.89
C ILE A 185 0.54 -49.80 65.62
N GLY A 186 1.32 -50.80 65.18
CA GLY A 186 0.95 -52.21 65.16
C GLY A 186 -0.30 -52.51 64.32
N VAL A 187 -1.28 -53.22 64.92
CA VAL A 187 -2.54 -53.63 64.25
C VAL A 187 -3.30 -52.43 63.66
N ILE A 188 -3.20 -51.25 64.27
CA ILE A 188 -3.90 -50.05 63.79
C ILE A 188 -3.37 -49.64 62.40
N TYR A 189 -2.05 -49.63 62.23
CA TYR A 189 -1.42 -49.34 60.94
C TYR A 189 -1.76 -50.39 59.88
N LYS A 190 -1.74 -51.68 60.26
CA LYS A 190 -2.14 -52.77 59.35
C LYS A 190 -3.59 -52.65 58.92
N SER A 191 -4.51 -52.36 59.85
CA SER A 191 -5.92 -52.14 59.56
C SER A 191 -6.16 -51.01 58.57
N MET A 192 -5.45 -49.89 58.73
CA MET A 192 -5.57 -48.76 57.83
C MET A 192 -4.94 -49.01 56.46
N THR A 193 -3.79 -49.68 56.41
CA THR A 193 -3.05 -49.96 55.17
C THR A 193 -3.73 -51.04 54.34
N GLU A 194 -4.13 -52.15 54.98
CA GLU A 194 -4.80 -53.28 54.34
C GLU A 194 -6.31 -53.04 54.13
N LYS A 195 -6.88 -52.04 54.81
CA LYS A 195 -8.32 -51.70 54.80
C LYS A 195 -9.18 -52.88 55.26
N LYS A 196 -8.67 -53.61 56.24
CA LYS A 196 -9.31 -54.80 56.83
C LYS A 196 -9.56 -54.60 58.31
N VAL A 197 -10.68 -55.15 58.77
CA VAL A 197 -11.00 -55.21 60.18
C VAL A 197 -10.20 -56.33 60.83
N TYR A 198 -9.64 -56.06 62.01
CA TYR A 198 -8.94 -57.06 62.81
C TYR A 198 -9.66 -57.26 64.14
N LEU A 199 -10.10 -58.50 64.37
CA LEU A 199 -10.54 -58.99 65.66
C LEU A 199 -9.35 -59.69 66.34
N ILE A 200 -8.92 -59.16 67.48
CA ILE A 200 -7.81 -59.72 68.26
C ILE A 200 -8.37 -60.26 69.58
N ASP A 201 -8.26 -61.57 69.78
CA ASP A 201 -8.70 -62.23 71.01
C ASP A 201 -7.67 -62.12 72.14
N ASP A 202 -6.39 -62.27 71.81
CA ASP A 202 -5.27 -62.09 72.74
C ASP A 202 -4.02 -61.65 71.98
N ILE A 203 -3.69 -60.37 72.10
CA ILE A 203 -2.57 -59.72 71.39
C ILE A 203 -1.23 -60.44 71.65
N ALA A 204 -1.04 -61.07 72.81
CA ALA A 204 0.20 -61.76 73.17
C ALA A 204 0.53 -62.98 72.30
N ARG A 205 -0.45 -63.49 71.53
CA ARG A 205 -0.26 -64.62 70.59
C ARG A 205 0.15 -64.18 69.19
N TYR A 206 0.08 -62.88 68.91
CA TYR A 206 0.40 -62.31 67.62
C TYR A 206 1.89 -61.90 67.57
N PRO A 207 2.48 -61.81 66.37
CA PRO A 207 3.87 -61.37 66.25
C PRO A 207 4.06 -59.89 66.65
N ASP A 208 5.31 -59.48 66.87
CA ASP A 208 5.66 -58.14 67.38
C ASP A 208 5.18 -56.99 66.47
N ASP A 209 4.95 -57.25 65.18
CA ASP A 209 4.43 -56.30 64.20
C ASP A 209 2.94 -55.97 64.37
N TYR A 210 2.22 -56.72 65.21
CA TYR A 210 0.86 -56.38 65.65
C TYR A 210 0.86 -55.50 66.90
N HIS A 211 1.96 -55.47 67.66
CA HIS A 211 2.02 -54.78 68.93
C HIS A 211 2.27 -53.28 68.75
N LEU A 212 1.62 -52.47 69.61
CA LEU A 212 1.98 -51.07 69.77
C LEU A 212 3.41 -50.99 70.32
N GLN A 213 4.25 -50.19 69.67
CA GLN A 213 5.63 -49.96 70.11
C GLN A 213 5.69 -48.77 71.11
N PRO A 214 6.73 -48.68 71.97
CA PRO A 214 6.93 -47.52 72.84
C PRO A 214 7.09 -46.22 72.02
N PRO A 215 6.51 -45.08 72.43
CA PRO A 215 5.80 -44.82 73.69
C PRO A 215 4.30 -45.18 73.68
N TYR A 216 3.75 -45.59 72.53
CA TYR A 216 2.30 -45.79 72.33
C TYR A 216 1.75 -47.03 73.06
N ASN A 217 2.60 -48.00 73.37
CA ASN A 217 2.24 -49.18 74.15
C ASN A 217 1.69 -48.89 75.56
N ASN A 218 1.99 -47.70 76.10
CA ASN A 218 1.55 -47.25 77.41
C ASN A 218 0.25 -46.43 77.37
N LEU A 219 -0.30 -46.17 76.18
CA LEU A 219 -1.56 -45.43 76.04
C LEU A 219 -2.71 -46.20 76.67
N ALA A 220 -3.23 -45.68 77.78
CA ALA A 220 -4.32 -46.30 78.52
C ALA A 220 -5.57 -46.66 77.68
N PRO A 221 -5.99 -45.88 76.66
CA PRO A 221 -7.15 -46.19 75.82
C PRO A 221 -6.92 -47.31 74.80
N LEU A 222 -5.67 -47.55 74.37
CA LEU A 222 -5.34 -48.56 73.35
C LEU A 222 -4.69 -49.82 73.97
N ARG A 223 -4.46 -49.81 75.28
CA ARG A 223 -3.82 -50.91 76.02
C ARG A 223 -4.86 -51.96 76.44
N SER A 224 -5.24 -52.85 75.52
CA SER A 224 -6.07 -54.02 75.81
C SER A 224 -5.43 -55.31 75.28
N ARG A 225 -5.79 -56.45 75.88
CA ARG A 225 -5.39 -57.77 75.36
C ARG A 225 -6.31 -58.26 74.24
N SER A 226 -7.59 -57.89 74.29
CA SER A 226 -8.60 -58.22 73.29
C SER A 226 -9.28 -56.94 72.81
N PHE A 227 -9.37 -56.73 71.50
CA PHE A 227 -9.93 -55.53 70.90
C PHE A 227 -10.27 -55.75 69.41
N VAL A 228 -11.11 -54.87 68.88
CA VAL A 228 -11.44 -54.78 67.45
C VAL A 228 -10.90 -53.46 66.90
N ILE A 229 -10.19 -53.55 65.77
CA ILE A 229 -9.75 -52.40 64.99
C ILE A 229 -10.48 -52.41 63.65
N CYS A 230 -11.32 -51.40 63.40
CA CYS A 230 -12.10 -51.28 62.17
C CYS A 230 -11.78 -49.97 61.44
N PRO A 231 -11.29 -49.98 60.19
CA PRO A 231 -10.94 -48.76 59.48
C PRO A 231 -12.19 -48.07 58.92
N ILE A 232 -12.13 -46.74 58.80
CA ILE A 232 -13.13 -45.89 58.15
C ILE A 232 -12.64 -45.58 56.74
N VAL A 233 -13.32 -46.11 55.72
CA VAL A 233 -12.86 -46.03 54.34
C VAL A 233 -13.77 -45.12 53.51
N VAL A 234 -13.24 -44.00 53.00
CA VAL A 234 -13.97 -43.08 52.12
C VAL A 234 -13.29 -43.05 50.75
N LYS A 235 -14.06 -43.28 49.68
CA LYS A 235 -13.57 -43.32 48.28
C LYS A 235 -12.31 -44.18 48.08
N GLY A 236 -12.23 -45.29 48.83
CA GLY A 236 -11.11 -46.24 48.74
C GLY A 236 -9.86 -45.87 49.55
N GLY A 237 -9.85 -44.77 50.30
CA GLY A 237 -8.78 -44.41 51.26
C GLY A 237 -9.24 -44.60 52.71
N ALA A 238 -8.41 -45.19 53.57
CA ALA A 238 -8.70 -45.28 55.01
C ALA A 238 -8.35 -43.93 55.66
N ILE A 239 -9.36 -43.20 56.11
CA ILE A 239 -9.22 -41.84 56.64
C ILE A 239 -9.34 -41.77 58.17
N GLY A 240 -9.62 -42.91 58.81
CA GLY A 240 -9.72 -43.06 60.25
C GLY A 240 -9.89 -44.51 60.65
N VAL A 241 -10.04 -44.76 61.95
CA VAL A 241 -10.13 -46.09 62.53
C VAL A 241 -10.90 -46.07 63.87
N PHE A 242 -11.77 -47.05 64.04
CA PHE A 242 -12.41 -47.40 65.30
C PHE A 242 -11.52 -48.39 66.05
N CYS A 243 -11.22 -48.09 67.31
CA CYS A 243 -10.50 -48.97 68.23
C CYS A 243 -11.39 -49.25 69.44
N ILE A 244 -11.89 -50.48 69.53
CA ILE A 244 -12.94 -50.85 70.49
C ILE A 244 -12.47 -52.03 71.34
N ASP A 245 -12.65 -51.93 72.66
CA ASP A 245 -12.27 -52.98 73.60
C ASP A 245 -13.25 -53.15 74.77
N ASN A 246 -13.14 -54.32 75.44
CA ASN A 246 -13.86 -54.67 76.67
C ASN A 246 -12.89 -55.01 77.81
N LYS A 247 -12.00 -54.07 78.15
CA LYS A 247 -10.86 -54.31 79.05
C LYS A 247 -11.20 -54.75 80.47
N SER A 248 -12.27 -54.23 81.07
CA SER A 248 -12.60 -54.39 82.48
C SER A 248 -13.43 -55.65 82.72
N SER A 249 -14.45 -55.88 81.90
CA SER A 249 -15.31 -57.08 81.92
C SER A 249 -14.63 -58.31 81.33
N ARG A 250 -13.61 -58.14 80.48
CA ARG A 250 -12.93 -59.21 79.72
C ARG A 250 -13.88 -60.08 78.89
N ARG A 251 -15.02 -59.53 78.46
CA ARG A 251 -15.93 -60.18 77.52
C ARG A 251 -15.21 -60.35 76.17
N SER A 252 -15.15 -61.58 75.63
CA SER A 252 -14.59 -61.80 74.29
C SER A 252 -15.48 -61.12 73.24
N LEU A 253 -14.84 -60.42 72.31
CA LEU A 253 -15.50 -59.87 71.13
C LEU A 253 -15.63 -60.99 70.10
N ASN A 254 -16.79 -61.11 69.47
CA ASN A 254 -17.05 -62.16 68.48
C ASN A 254 -17.30 -61.53 67.09
N ASP A 255 -17.39 -62.36 66.05
CA ASP A 255 -17.63 -61.88 64.66
C ASP A 255 -18.90 -61.02 64.52
N SER A 256 -19.94 -61.27 65.32
CA SER A 256 -21.15 -60.42 65.31
C SER A 256 -20.91 -58.99 65.82
N ASP A 257 -19.90 -58.77 66.67
CA ASP A 257 -19.50 -57.45 67.13
C ASP A 257 -18.76 -56.70 66.02
N VAL A 258 -17.94 -57.42 65.24
CA VAL A 258 -17.22 -56.89 64.07
C VAL A 258 -18.20 -56.33 63.03
N ASP A 259 -19.24 -57.10 62.67
CA ASP A 259 -20.24 -56.66 61.69
C ASP A 259 -20.97 -55.37 62.12
N THR A 260 -21.24 -55.24 63.43
CA THR A 260 -21.92 -54.06 63.99
C THR A 260 -21.02 -52.83 63.89
N ILE A 261 -19.73 -52.98 64.21
CA ILE A 261 -18.74 -51.90 64.16
C ILE A 261 -18.51 -51.45 62.70
N MET A 262 -18.42 -52.40 61.76
CA MET A 262 -18.29 -52.10 60.33
C MET A 262 -19.44 -51.24 59.82
N LEU A 263 -20.67 -51.55 60.24
CA LEU A 263 -21.85 -50.80 59.81
C LEU A 263 -21.79 -49.33 60.26
N PHE A 264 -21.29 -49.03 61.46
CA PHE A 264 -21.06 -47.66 61.91
C PHE A 264 -19.95 -46.97 61.14
N ALA A 265 -18.85 -47.69 60.84
CA ALA A 265 -17.76 -47.14 60.04
C ALA A 265 -18.22 -46.75 58.62
N ASP A 266 -19.09 -47.53 57.99
CA ASP A 266 -19.68 -47.21 56.69
C ASP A 266 -20.64 -46.01 56.74
N GLN A 267 -21.44 -45.87 57.81
CA GLN A 267 -22.32 -44.70 57.98
C GLN A 267 -21.52 -43.40 58.10
N VAL A 268 -20.41 -43.42 58.85
CA VAL A 268 -19.49 -42.27 58.94
C VAL A 268 -18.88 -41.96 57.58
N ALA A 269 -18.44 -42.98 56.83
CA ALA A 269 -17.85 -42.80 55.51
C ALA A 269 -18.82 -42.17 54.49
N SER A 270 -20.09 -42.58 54.52
CA SER A 270 -21.15 -42.02 53.69
C SER A 270 -21.42 -40.54 54.03
N ALA A 271 -21.49 -40.20 55.31
CA ALA A 271 -21.72 -38.82 55.75
C ALA A 271 -20.58 -37.86 55.33
N ILE A 272 -19.33 -38.30 55.43
CA ILE A 272 -18.15 -37.52 54.98
C ILE A 272 -18.22 -37.25 53.47
N THR A 273 -18.64 -38.24 52.67
CA THR A 273 -18.78 -38.07 51.22
C THR A 273 -19.86 -37.04 50.88
N ARG A 274 -20.97 -37.04 51.61
CA ARG A 274 -22.08 -36.09 51.44
C ARG A 274 -21.69 -34.65 51.80
N ILE A 275 -20.99 -34.45 52.92
CA ILE A 275 -20.53 -33.13 53.36
C ILE A 275 -19.60 -32.51 52.31
N ASN A 276 -18.61 -33.27 51.83
CA ASN A 276 -17.66 -32.81 50.81
C ASN A 276 -18.32 -32.43 49.47
N LEU A 277 -19.37 -33.16 49.06
CA LEU A 277 -20.11 -32.87 47.84
C LEU A 277 -20.87 -31.54 47.93
N LEU A 278 -21.49 -31.25 49.08
CA LEU A 278 -22.24 -30.02 49.30
C LEU A 278 -21.33 -28.78 49.32
N THR A 279 -20.15 -28.87 49.94
CA THR A 279 -19.19 -27.74 49.97
C THR A 279 -18.66 -27.40 48.57
N SER A 280 -18.42 -28.41 47.72
CA SER A 280 -17.90 -28.21 46.37
C SER A 280 -18.92 -27.53 45.44
N ILE A 281 -20.22 -27.75 45.67
CA ILE A 281 -21.30 -27.09 44.92
C ILE A 281 -21.34 -25.59 45.25
N ASP A 282 -21.27 -25.21 46.54
CA ASP A 282 -21.31 -23.81 46.97
C ASP A 282 -20.12 -22.97 46.41
N THR A 283 -18.92 -23.57 46.30
CA THR A 283 -17.76 -22.88 45.71
C THR A 283 -17.92 -22.67 44.21
N LEU A 284 -18.42 -23.68 43.50
CA LEU A 284 -18.58 -23.64 42.04
C LEU A 284 -19.64 -22.63 41.61
N THR A 285 -20.74 -22.52 42.36
CA THR A 285 -21.80 -21.54 42.09
C THR A 285 -21.31 -20.10 42.26
N SER A 286 -20.51 -19.82 43.30
CA SER A 286 -19.94 -18.48 43.50
C SER A 286 -18.95 -18.08 42.38
N GLU A 287 -18.10 -18.99 41.91
CA GLU A 287 -17.17 -18.71 40.81
C GLU A 287 -17.90 -18.49 39.48
N MET A 288 -18.97 -19.27 39.21
CA MET A 288 -19.81 -19.09 38.02
C MET A 288 -20.50 -17.72 38.01
N GLU A 289 -21.08 -17.28 39.13
CA GLU A 289 -21.73 -15.96 39.19
C GLU A 289 -20.75 -14.81 38.94
N SER A 290 -19.56 -14.87 39.54
CA SER A 290 -18.51 -13.88 39.33
C SER A 290 -18.06 -13.83 37.85
N SER A 291 -17.90 -14.99 37.21
CA SER A 291 -17.48 -15.08 35.81
C SER A 291 -18.53 -14.51 34.85
N PHE A 292 -19.81 -14.80 35.08
CA PHE A 292 -20.90 -14.23 34.28
C PHE A 292 -21.02 -12.71 34.47
N ALA A 293 -20.85 -12.21 35.71
CA ALA A 293 -20.90 -10.78 35.98
C ALA A 293 -19.77 -10.02 35.29
N PHE A 294 -18.55 -10.55 35.30
CA PHE A 294 -17.41 -9.97 34.60
C PHE A 294 -17.60 -9.91 33.07
N LEU A 295 -18.02 -11.03 32.48
CA LEU A 295 -18.23 -11.10 31.03
C LEU A 295 -19.36 -10.18 30.58
N LEU A 296 -20.51 -10.18 31.27
CA LEU A 296 -21.63 -9.28 30.94
C LEU A 296 -21.25 -7.80 31.14
N GLY A 297 -20.41 -7.47 32.12
CA GLY A 297 -19.87 -6.11 32.28
C GLY A 297 -18.98 -5.66 31.13
N SER A 298 -18.34 -6.60 30.42
CA SER A 298 -17.47 -6.30 29.26
C SER A 298 -18.25 -6.07 27.96
N ARG A 299 -19.59 -6.20 27.97
CA ARG A 299 -20.46 -6.01 26.79
C ARG A 299 -20.35 -4.60 26.21
N ASP A 300 -20.37 -3.60 27.06
CA ASP A 300 -20.33 -2.20 26.64
C ASP A 300 -18.98 -1.84 26.01
N ASP A 301 -17.89 -2.40 26.53
CA ASP A 301 -16.55 -2.22 25.98
C ASP A 301 -16.42 -2.87 24.59
N TYR A 302 -16.97 -4.09 24.41
CA TYR A 302 -17.00 -4.75 23.10
C TYR A 302 -17.82 -3.99 22.08
N SER A 303 -19.01 -3.51 22.47
CA SER A 303 -19.87 -2.70 21.60
C SER A 303 -19.17 -1.39 21.19
N ARG A 304 -18.50 -0.71 22.12
CA ARG A 304 -17.71 0.48 21.84
C ARG A 304 -16.56 0.21 20.88
N ASN A 305 -15.84 -0.90 21.05
CA ASN A 305 -14.73 -1.28 20.17
C ASN A 305 -15.21 -1.57 18.73
N VAL A 306 -16.37 -2.23 18.58
CA VAL A 306 -16.99 -2.47 17.27
C VAL A 306 -17.39 -1.15 16.60
N MET A 307 -17.99 -0.20 17.34
CA MET A 307 -18.31 1.13 16.79
C MET A 307 -17.06 1.89 16.37
N ASN A 308 -16.01 1.90 17.20
CA ASN A 308 -14.73 2.56 16.86
C ASN A 308 -14.07 1.93 15.63
N LEU A 309 -14.12 0.60 15.50
CA LEU A 309 -13.63 -0.10 14.32
C LEU A 309 -14.42 0.29 13.07
N ARG A 310 -15.75 0.38 13.17
CA ARG A 310 -16.61 0.80 12.07
C ARG A 310 -16.29 2.22 11.62
N GLU A 311 -16.20 3.18 12.55
CA GLU A 311 -15.81 4.56 12.24
C GLU A 311 -14.41 4.64 11.61
N SER A 312 -13.46 3.84 12.10
CA SER A 312 -12.10 3.79 11.53
C SER A 312 -12.11 3.26 10.10
N VAL A 313 -12.89 2.21 9.82
CA VAL A 313 -13.02 1.63 8.47
C VAL A 313 -13.70 2.62 7.51
N ASP A 314 -14.76 3.30 7.96
CA ASP A 314 -15.43 4.33 7.16
C ASP A 314 -14.49 5.52 6.88
N SER A 315 -13.69 5.95 7.86
CA SER A 315 -12.69 6.99 7.69
C SER A 315 -11.57 6.59 6.73
N VAL A 316 -11.11 5.34 6.77
CA VAL A 316 -10.13 4.80 5.80
C VAL A 316 -10.73 4.78 4.40
N ALA A 317 -11.98 4.34 4.25
CA ALA A 317 -12.66 4.32 2.95
C ALA A 317 -12.80 5.73 2.36
N ASP A 318 -13.20 6.72 3.16
CA ASP A 318 -13.30 8.12 2.71
C ASP A 318 -11.93 8.71 2.34
N GLY A 319 -10.91 8.47 3.18
CA GLY A 319 -9.53 8.87 2.89
C GLY A 319 -8.99 8.26 1.58
N THR A 320 -9.29 6.99 1.32
CA THR A 320 -8.92 6.33 0.05
C THR A 320 -9.65 6.94 -1.14
N ALA A 321 -10.92 7.31 -1.03
CA ALA A 321 -11.63 7.97 -2.12
C ALA A 321 -10.99 9.33 -2.50
N VAL A 322 -10.57 10.11 -1.50
CA VAL A 322 -9.84 11.37 -1.71
C VAL A 322 -8.50 11.13 -2.40
N ILE A 323 -7.73 10.12 -1.97
CA ILE A 323 -6.45 9.76 -2.59
C ILE A 323 -6.65 9.32 -4.05
N ALA A 324 -7.69 8.54 -4.35
CA ALA A 324 -7.99 8.12 -5.72
C ALA A 324 -8.30 9.32 -6.63
N SER A 325 -9.13 10.26 -6.17
CA SER A 325 -9.42 11.48 -6.92
C SER A 325 -8.18 12.35 -7.12
N ALA A 326 -7.32 12.48 -6.09
CA ALA A 326 -6.06 13.19 -6.22
C ALA A 326 -5.12 12.52 -7.24
N ALA A 327 -5.08 11.18 -7.29
CA ALA A 327 -4.31 10.41 -8.27
C ALA A 327 -4.77 10.70 -9.71
N GLU A 328 -6.09 10.73 -9.95
CA GLU A 328 -6.65 11.10 -11.26
C GLU A 328 -6.28 12.54 -11.66
N GLY A 329 -6.34 13.49 -10.72
CA GLY A 329 -5.89 14.87 -10.95
C GLY A 329 -4.40 14.98 -11.30
N VAL A 330 -3.56 14.17 -10.64
CA VAL A 330 -2.13 14.06 -10.98
C VAL A 330 -1.95 13.48 -12.38
N MET A 331 -2.70 12.45 -12.78
CA MET A 331 -2.62 11.88 -14.14
C MET A 331 -2.96 12.91 -15.22
N ALA A 332 -4.00 13.73 -15.01
CA ALA A 332 -4.35 14.81 -15.94
C ALA A 332 -3.22 15.85 -16.03
N SER A 333 -2.64 16.24 -14.89
CA SER A 333 -1.51 17.19 -14.85
C SER A 333 -0.26 16.64 -15.54
N VAL A 334 0.00 15.35 -15.40
CA VAL A 334 1.11 14.63 -16.07
C VAL A 334 0.93 14.66 -17.59
N ASP A 335 -0.29 14.45 -18.10
CA ASP A 335 -0.57 14.46 -19.55
C ASP A 335 -0.41 15.86 -20.15
N GLU A 336 -0.88 16.89 -19.44
CA GLU A 336 -0.67 18.29 -19.81
C GLU A 336 0.83 18.64 -19.83
N THR A 337 1.57 18.25 -18.78
CA THR A 337 3.01 18.51 -18.69
C THR A 337 3.77 17.75 -19.79
N SER A 338 3.37 16.52 -20.11
CA SER A 338 3.94 15.72 -21.21
C SER A 338 3.79 16.44 -22.55
N THR A 339 2.60 16.99 -22.80
CA THR A 339 2.32 17.77 -24.01
C THR A 339 3.20 19.02 -24.08
N ALA A 340 3.34 19.76 -22.97
CA ALA A 340 4.21 20.94 -22.90
C ALA A 340 5.69 20.58 -23.14
N VAL A 341 6.17 19.46 -22.61
CA VAL A 341 7.54 18.96 -22.83
C VAL A 341 7.80 18.61 -24.30
N ASN A 342 6.82 18.03 -24.99
CA ASN A 342 6.91 17.77 -26.43
C ASN A 342 6.97 19.08 -27.23
N GLN A 343 6.14 20.07 -26.89
CA GLN A 343 6.19 21.38 -27.53
C GLN A 343 7.53 22.09 -27.32
N ILE A 344 8.09 22.01 -26.11
CA ILE A 344 9.43 22.53 -25.81
C ILE A 344 10.49 21.83 -26.66
N SER A 345 10.40 20.52 -26.83
CA SER A 345 11.35 19.74 -27.65
C SER A 345 11.35 20.21 -29.11
N VAL A 346 10.16 20.39 -29.69
CA VAL A 346 10.00 20.92 -31.06
C VAL A 346 10.56 22.35 -31.17
N ALA A 347 10.28 23.20 -30.18
CA ALA A 347 10.80 24.58 -30.17
C ALA A 347 12.34 24.62 -30.12
N ILE A 348 12.97 23.73 -29.35
CA ILE A 348 14.44 23.60 -29.27
C ILE A 348 15.03 23.18 -30.62
N GLU A 349 14.41 22.22 -31.32
CA GLU A 349 14.84 21.81 -32.66
C GLU A 349 14.74 22.98 -33.65
N GLN A 350 13.64 23.73 -33.63
CA GLN A 350 13.45 24.90 -34.48
C GLN A 350 14.47 26.00 -34.18
N VAL A 351 14.77 26.27 -32.90
CA VAL A 351 15.84 27.21 -32.51
C VAL A 351 17.18 26.75 -33.07
N THR A 352 17.51 25.47 -32.94
CA THR A 352 18.77 24.91 -33.43
C THR A 352 18.89 25.06 -34.96
N HIS A 353 17.82 24.79 -35.71
CA HIS A 353 17.79 24.99 -37.15
C HIS A 353 17.98 26.48 -37.54
N ASN A 354 17.34 27.39 -36.80
CA ASN A 354 17.50 28.83 -37.03
C ASN A 354 18.93 29.30 -36.74
N LEU A 355 19.62 28.70 -35.77
CA LEU A 355 21.02 29.01 -35.47
C LEU A 355 21.96 28.56 -36.60
N ASP A 356 21.72 27.39 -37.20
CA ASP A 356 22.49 26.95 -38.38
C ASP A 356 22.31 27.92 -39.55
N HIS A 357 21.08 28.37 -39.80
CA HIS A 357 20.81 29.38 -40.83
C HIS A 357 21.48 30.72 -40.52
N LEU A 358 21.44 31.17 -39.25
CA LEU A 358 22.11 32.39 -38.81
C LEU A 358 23.63 32.29 -38.98
N ALA A 359 24.25 31.16 -38.65
CA ALA A 359 25.67 30.93 -38.87
C ALA A 359 26.04 31.04 -40.36
N GLY A 360 25.19 30.53 -41.25
CA GLY A 360 25.33 30.71 -42.70
C GLY A 360 25.28 32.19 -43.13
N ILE A 361 24.31 32.96 -42.62
CA ILE A 361 24.18 34.40 -42.88
C ILE A 361 25.42 35.15 -42.40
N VAL A 362 25.91 34.86 -41.20
CA VAL A 362 27.12 35.48 -40.63
C VAL A 362 28.32 35.23 -41.53
N HIS A 363 28.50 34.00 -42.01
CA HIS A 363 29.62 33.67 -42.87
C HIS A 363 29.54 34.39 -44.23
N GLN A 364 28.36 34.43 -44.84
CA GLN A 364 28.12 35.17 -46.08
C GLN A 364 28.34 36.68 -45.90
N SER A 365 27.89 37.23 -44.76
CA SER A 365 28.06 38.65 -44.44
C SER A 365 29.54 39.00 -44.25
N ALA A 366 30.32 38.14 -43.60
CA ALA A 366 31.76 38.30 -43.45
C ALA A 366 32.47 38.32 -44.82
N ALA A 367 32.13 37.38 -45.72
CA ALA A 367 32.68 37.35 -47.07
C ALA A 367 32.31 38.61 -47.88
N ALA A 368 31.06 39.08 -47.77
CA ALA A 368 30.63 40.33 -48.40
C ALA A 368 31.40 41.55 -47.85
N MET A 369 31.73 41.58 -46.56
CA MET A 369 32.57 42.66 -46.00
C MET A 369 33.99 42.64 -46.56
N GLU A 370 34.59 41.48 -46.77
CA GLU A 370 35.91 41.36 -47.43
C GLU A 370 35.86 41.89 -48.88
N GLU A 371 34.81 41.55 -49.62
CA GLU A 371 34.60 42.04 -50.99
C GLU A 371 34.38 43.55 -51.03
N ILE A 372 33.59 44.11 -50.11
CA ILE A 372 33.41 45.56 -49.98
C ILE A 372 34.74 46.23 -49.66
N ASN A 373 35.54 45.68 -48.75
CA ASN A 373 36.84 46.25 -48.38
C ASN A 373 37.81 46.29 -49.59
N SER A 374 37.83 45.22 -50.39
CA SER A 374 38.57 45.18 -51.66
C SER A 374 38.07 46.25 -52.65
N THR A 375 36.75 46.41 -52.75
CA THR A 375 36.13 47.41 -53.63
C THR A 375 36.47 48.84 -53.19
N ILE A 376 36.44 49.13 -51.89
CA ILE A 376 36.83 50.44 -51.35
C ILE A 376 38.29 50.75 -51.69
N SER A 377 39.21 49.78 -51.53
CA SER A 377 40.62 49.95 -51.90
C SER A 377 40.78 50.29 -53.40
N ASN A 378 40.00 49.65 -54.28
CA ASN A 378 40.02 49.98 -55.71
C ASN A 378 39.48 51.40 -55.98
N VAL A 379 38.44 51.83 -55.27
CA VAL A 379 37.90 53.20 -55.39
C VAL A 379 38.92 54.23 -54.90
N GLU A 380 39.61 53.98 -53.79
CA GLU A 380 40.67 54.85 -53.27
C GLU A 380 41.80 55.01 -54.31
N GLN A 381 42.27 53.89 -54.88
CA GLN A 381 43.29 53.91 -55.93
C GLN A 381 42.83 54.70 -57.17
N ASN A 382 41.59 54.46 -57.62
CA ASN A 382 41.03 55.17 -58.78
C ASN A 382 40.86 56.67 -58.51
N ALA A 383 40.48 57.06 -57.29
CA ALA A 383 40.40 58.47 -56.89
C ALA A 383 41.78 59.13 -56.90
N ALA A 384 42.82 58.44 -56.40
CA ALA A 384 44.19 58.93 -56.44
C ALA A 384 44.71 59.12 -57.88
N ILE A 385 44.47 58.15 -58.77
CA ILE A 385 44.83 58.27 -60.19
C ILE A 385 44.08 59.43 -60.84
N SER A 386 42.78 59.56 -60.57
CA SER A 386 41.95 60.64 -61.14
C SER A 386 42.41 62.01 -60.67
N HIS A 387 42.86 62.12 -59.42
CA HIS A 387 43.43 63.34 -58.86
C HIS A 387 44.72 63.72 -59.58
N GLU A 388 45.63 62.77 -59.78
CA GLU A 388 46.90 62.97 -60.49
C GLU A 388 46.66 63.40 -61.95
N VAL A 389 45.78 62.70 -62.68
CA VAL A 389 45.43 63.07 -64.05
C VAL A 389 44.83 64.48 -64.11
N SER A 390 43.93 64.83 -63.18
CA SER A 390 43.34 66.17 -63.12
C SER A 390 44.39 67.24 -62.84
N SER A 391 45.36 66.96 -61.96
CA SER A 391 46.51 67.83 -61.66
C SER A 391 47.38 68.08 -62.89
N GLN A 392 47.68 67.03 -63.66
CA GLN A 392 48.44 67.14 -64.91
C GLN A 392 47.69 67.99 -65.95
N VAL A 393 46.39 67.75 -66.15
CA VAL A 393 45.57 68.55 -67.07
C VAL A 393 45.52 70.02 -66.63
N LYS A 394 45.41 70.29 -65.32
CA LYS A 394 45.47 71.65 -64.76
C LYS A 394 46.79 72.33 -65.13
N SER A 395 47.92 71.67 -64.90
CA SER A 395 49.25 72.21 -65.20
C SER A 395 49.42 72.48 -66.71
N GLN A 396 48.98 71.55 -67.55
CA GLN A 396 49.08 71.69 -69.01
C GLN A 396 48.16 72.79 -69.55
N ALA A 397 46.97 72.95 -68.98
CA ALA A 397 46.06 74.05 -69.33
C ALA A 397 46.66 75.40 -68.94
N ASP A 398 47.27 75.53 -67.77
CA ASP A 398 47.94 76.75 -67.30
C ASP A 398 49.11 77.15 -68.23
N GLU A 399 49.97 76.19 -68.58
CA GLU A 399 51.06 76.41 -69.54
C GLU A 399 50.51 76.83 -70.92
N SER A 400 49.45 76.16 -71.39
CA SER A 400 48.82 76.50 -72.67
C SER A 400 48.18 77.89 -72.68
N ILE A 401 47.61 78.34 -71.56
CA ILE A 401 47.08 79.71 -71.40
C ILE A 401 48.20 80.73 -71.53
N ALA A 402 49.37 80.46 -70.93
CA ALA A 402 50.54 81.33 -71.04
C ALA A 402 51.01 81.46 -72.50
N VAL A 403 51.14 80.34 -73.22
CA VAL A 403 51.54 80.32 -74.65
C VAL A 403 50.53 81.06 -75.54
N VAL A 404 49.22 80.87 -75.31
CA VAL A 404 48.18 81.59 -76.07
C VAL A 404 48.25 83.09 -75.79
N THR A 405 48.49 83.49 -74.54
CA THR A 405 48.64 84.90 -74.16
C THR A 405 49.84 85.55 -74.85
N GLU A 406 50.98 84.86 -74.91
CA GLU A 406 52.16 85.30 -75.66
C GLU A 406 51.89 85.39 -77.17
N THR A 407 51.14 84.43 -77.72
CA THR A 407 50.73 84.42 -79.13
C THR A 407 49.85 85.61 -79.48
N ILE A 408 48.88 85.96 -78.61
CA ILE A 408 48.04 87.15 -78.76
C ILE A 408 48.89 88.42 -78.72
N GLY A 409 49.87 88.50 -77.81
CA GLY A 409 50.82 89.61 -77.75
C GLY A 409 51.62 89.77 -79.05
N SER A 410 52.17 88.68 -79.57
CA SER A 410 52.90 88.66 -80.85
C SER A 410 52.02 89.09 -82.03
N LEU A 411 50.75 88.69 -82.07
CA LEU A 411 49.80 89.13 -83.09
C LEU A 411 49.48 90.63 -82.99
N ALA A 412 49.44 91.19 -81.79
CA ALA A 412 49.26 92.63 -81.60
C ALA A 412 50.47 93.42 -82.13
N GLU A 413 51.70 92.92 -81.95
CA GLU A 413 52.90 93.51 -82.56
C GLU A 413 52.85 93.44 -84.09
N ILE A 414 52.45 92.30 -84.65
CA ILE A 414 52.25 92.15 -86.11
C ILE A 414 51.20 93.13 -86.61
N GLN A 415 50.08 93.30 -85.89
CA GLN A 415 49.04 94.26 -86.25
C GLN A 415 49.60 95.69 -86.33
N SER A 416 50.45 96.08 -85.38
CA SER A 416 51.13 97.38 -85.38
C SER A 416 52.07 97.54 -86.59
N SER A 417 52.87 96.51 -86.89
CA SER A 417 53.79 96.51 -88.04
C SER A 417 53.06 96.59 -89.39
N VAL A 418 51.92 95.90 -89.52
CA VAL A 418 51.04 95.96 -90.69
C VAL A 418 50.47 97.36 -90.89
N GLU A 419 50.07 98.05 -89.80
CA GLU A 419 49.57 99.43 -89.86
C GLU A 419 50.66 100.41 -90.33
N ILE A 420 51.88 100.30 -89.78
CA ILE A 420 53.03 101.11 -90.20
C ILE A 420 53.34 100.89 -91.69
N SER A 421 53.29 99.64 -92.14
CA SER A 421 53.52 99.28 -93.53
C SER A 421 52.43 99.85 -94.44
N TYR A 422 51.16 99.80 -94.02
CA TYR A 422 50.04 100.42 -94.74
C TYR A 422 50.27 101.93 -94.96
N GLU A 423 50.65 102.65 -93.89
CA GLU A 423 50.94 104.09 -93.97
C GLU A 423 52.14 104.41 -94.86
N ALA A 424 53.18 103.58 -94.85
CA ALA A 424 54.34 103.74 -95.73
C ALA A 424 53.95 103.60 -97.21
N ILE A 425 53.15 102.60 -97.57
CA ILE A 425 52.67 102.39 -98.95
C ILE A 425 51.73 103.51 -99.38
N LYS A 426 50.86 103.97 -98.48
CA LYS A 426 49.99 105.12 -98.74
C LYS A 426 50.81 106.37 -99.08
N ARG A 427 51.85 106.67 -98.30
CA ARG A 427 52.77 107.79 -98.58
C ARG A 427 53.52 107.61 -99.89
N LEU A 428 53.92 106.39 -100.25
CA LEU A 428 54.55 106.09 -101.55
C LEU A 428 53.60 106.38 -102.72
N ALA A 429 52.34 105.96 -102.60
CA ALA A 429 51.32 106.24 -103.61
C ALA A 429 51.10 107.76 -103.77
N GLU A 430 50.95 108.49 -102.67
CA GLU A 430 50.79 109.96 -102.67
C GLU A 430 52.01 110.68 -103.29
N ASN A 431 53.24 110.25 -102.96
CA ASN A 431 54.45 110.81 -103.55
C ASN A 431 54.58 110.48 -105.04
N SER A 432 54.17 109.28 -105.47
CA SER A 432 54.19 108.87 -106.88
C SER A 432 53.24 109.73 -107.71
N THR A 433 52.02 110.00 -107.22
CA THR A 433 51.09 110.95 -107.85
C THR A 433 51.66 112.37 -107.91
N ARG A 434 52.42 112.81 -106.91
CA ARG A 434 53.11 114.12 -106.98
C ARG A 434 54.19 114.14 -108.05
N ILE A 435 54.96 113.06 -108.20
CA ILE A 435 55.98 112.95 -109.25
C ILE A 435 55.33 112.91 -110.63
N GLU A 436 54.24 112.16 -110.82
CA GLU A 436 53.45 112.13 -112.05
C GLU A 436 53.06 113.54 -112.51
N ASN A 437 52.54 114.36 -111.58
CA ASN A 437 52.19 115.76 -111.86
C ASN A 437 53.40 116.59 -112.30
N ILE A 438 54.56 116.41 -111.67
CA ILE A 438 55.80 117.11 -112.06
C ILE A 438 56.26 116.67 -113.46
N VAL A 439 56.25 115.37 -113.73
CA VAL A 439 56.65 114.80 -115.03
C VAL A 439 55.73 115.31 -116.15
N ASN A 440 54.43 115.42 -115.89
CA ASN A 440 53.47 116.02 -116.82
C ASN A 440 53.79 117.49 -117.13
N VAL A 441 54.14 118.29 -116.11
CA VAL A 441 54.60 119.68 -116.32
C VAL A 441 55.89 119.73 -117.14
N ILE A 442 56.86 118.84 -116.88
CA ILE A 442 58.11 118.77 -117.65
C ILE A 442 57.82 118.37 -119.10
N ASN A 443 56.95 117.40 -119.34
CA ASN A 443 56.54 116.99 -120.68
C ASN A 443 55.87 118.16 -121.43
N ASP A 444 55.03 118.96 -120.76
CA ASP A 444 54.43 120.16 -121.34
C ASP A 444 55.46 121.25 -121.65
N ILE A 445 56.40 121.51 -120.75
CA ILE A 445 57.54 122.43 -121.00
C ILE A 445 58.36 121.94 -122.18
N THR A 446 58.62 120.64 -122.26
CA THR A 446 59.41 120.01 -123.31
C THR A 446 58.73 120.12 -124.67
N LYS A 447 57.41 119.89 -124.74
CA LYS A 447 56.60 120.13 -125.96
C LYS A 447 56.66 121.59 -126.40
N ARG A 448 56.53 122.54 -125.45
CA ARG A 448 56.64 123.98 -125.74
C ARG A 448 58.05 124.34 -126.23
N THR A 449 59.09 123.77 -125.63
CA THR A 449 60.50 124.01 -126.00
C THR A 449 60.80 123.44 -127.39
N ASN A 450 60.30 122.25 -127.70
CA ASN A 450 60.38 121.66 -129.04
C ASN A 450 59.70 122.55 -130.10
N LEU A 451 58.52 123.12 -129.80
CA LEU A 451 57.84 124.06 -130.69
C LEU A 451 58.59 125.39 -130.85
N LEU A 452 59.14 125.94 -129.77
CA LEU A 452 59.96 127.16 -129.80
C LEU A 452 61.24 126.94 -130.62
N ALA A 453 61.92 125.82 -130.40
CA ALA A 453 63.12 125.42 -131.13
C ALA A 453 62.83 125.20 -132.62
N LEU A 454 61.72 124.54 -132.95
CA LEU A 454 61.25 124.39 -134.33
C LEU A 454 61.02 125.75 -135.00
N ASN A 455 60.33 126.68 -134.32
CA ASN A 455 60.11 128.04 -134.83
C ASN A 455 61.44 128.79 -135.02
N ALA A 456 62.39 128.64 -134.10
CA ALA A 456 63.72 129.22 -134.20
C ALA A 456 64.54 128.63 -135.37
N SER A 457 64.49 127.31 -135.59
CA SER A 457 65.13 126.64 -136.74
C SER A 457 64.54 127.13 -138.06
N ILE A 458 63.22 127.32 -138.14
CA ILE A 458 62.54 127.88 -139.32
C ILE A 458 63.04 129.31 -139.59
N ILE A 459 63.06 130.18 -138.58
CA ILE A 459 63.52 131.58 -138.73
C ILE A 459 65.02 131.63 -139.10
N ALA A 460 65.85 130.77 -138.52
CA ALA A 460 67.26 130.66 -138.84
C ALA A 460 67.50 130.20 -140.29
N ALA A 461 66.72 129.24 -140.79
CA ALA A 461 66.73 128.84 -142.20
C ALA A 461 66.27 129.98 -143.12
N GLN A 462 65.29 130.78 -142.68
CA GLN A 462 64.75 131.93 -143.41
C GLN A 462 65.73 133.10 -143.52
N ALA A 463 66.64 133.25 -142.55
CA ALA A 463 67.70 134.28 -142.53
C ALA A 463 68.94 133.93 -143.40
N GLY A 464 68.97 132.76 -144.06
CA GLY A 464 70.03 132.36 -144.99
C GLY A 464 71.41 132.19 -144.33
N GLU A 465 72.48 132.66 -144.98
CA GLU A 465 73.86 132.52 -144.47
C GLU A 465 74.08 133.17 -143.09
N TYR A 466 73.37 134.24 -142.76
CA TYR A 466 73.48 134.93 -141.46
C TYR A 466 72.81 134.17 -140.30
N GLY A 467 71.89 133.24 -140.59
CA GLY A 467 71.15 132.46 -139.59
C GLY A 467 71.75 131.07 -139.30
N LYS A 468 72.77 130.64 -140.05
CA LYS A 468 73.31 129.28 -140.04
C LYS A 468 73.79 128.82 -138.65
N SER A 469 74.49 129.69 -137.93
CA SER A 469 74.96 129.40 -136.55
C SER A 469 73.80 129.30 -135.55
N PHE A 470 72.73 130.07 -135.73
CA PHE A 470 71.53 130.00 -134.89
C PHE A 470 70.67 128.76 -135.20
N GLY A 471 70.63 128.33 -136.47
CA GLY A 471 69.90 127.13 -136.89
C GLY A 471 70.44 125.86 -136.27
N VAL A 472 71.77 125.72 -136.20
CA VAL A 472 72.42 124.57 -135.53
C VAL A 472 72.06 124.51 -134.04
N VAL A 473 72.04 125.64 -133.34
CA VAL A 473 71.64 125.70 -131.93
C VAL A 473 70.16 125.37 -131.75
N ALA A 474 69.30 125.86 -132.63
CA ALA A 474 67.85 125.59 -132.57
C ALA A 474 67.54 124.11 -132.85
N ASP A 475 68.22 123.46 -133.80
CA ASP A 475 68.08 122.03 -134.06
C ASP A 475 68.62 121.18 -132.90
N GLU A 476 69.69 121.60 -132.22
CA GLU A 476 70.20 120.94 -131.02
C GLU A 476 69.21 121.05 -129.84
N ILE A 477 68.62 122.24 -129.62
CA ILE A 477 67.57 122.43 -128.58
C ILE A 477 66.33 121.57 -128.91
N ARG A 478 65.97 121.46 -130.18
CA ARG A 478 64.86 120.62 -130.64
C ARG A 478 65.15 119.14 -130.36
N ASN A 479 66.34 118.66 -130.70
CA ASN A 479 66.76 117.29 -130.43
C ASN A 479 66.77 116.99 -128.92
N LEU A 480 67.33 117.90 -128.12
CA LEU A 480 67.34 117.79 -126.65
C LEU A 480 65.92 117.78 -126.07
N SER A 481 65.00 118.56 -126.64
CA SER A 481 63.58 118.54 -126.25
C SER A 481 62.92 117.20 -126.62
N LEU A 482 63.13 116.66 -127.81
CA LEU A 482 62.58 115.35 -128.20
C LEU A 482 63.13 114.22 -127.30
N GLN A 483 64.42 114.24 -127.00
CA GLN A 483 65.06 113.29 -126.08
C GLN A 483 64.50 113.43 -124.66
N THR A 484 64.33 114.66 -124.17
CA THR A 484 63.70 114.92 -122.86
C THR A 484 62.26 114.42 -122.83
N GLY A 485 61.51 114.59 -123.92
CA GLY A 485 60.12 114.13 -124.05
C GLY A 485 60.01 112.60 -124.00
N HIS A 486 60.92 111.91 -124.69
CA HIS A 486 61.03 110.46 -124.64
C HIS A 486 61.32 109.97 -123.21
N SER A 487 62.35 110.54 -122.55
CA SER A 487 62.69 110.19 -121.18
C SER A 487 61.56 110.50 -120.18
N THR A 488 60.82 111.60 -120.35
CA THR A 488 59.63 111.84 -119.51
C THR A 488 58.55 110.79 -119.70
N GLY A 489 58.37 110.27 -120.93
CA GLY A 489 57.44 109.18 -121.19
C GLY A 489 57.84 107.85 -120.54
N GLU A 490 59.13 107.52 -120.56
CA GLU A 490 59.67 106.36 -119.82
C GLU A 490 59.46 106.51 -118.31
N ILE A 491 59.71 107.71 -117.76
CA ILE A 491 59.45 108.01 -116.33
C ILE A 491 57.96 107.86 -116.00
N THR A 492 57.05 108.35 -116.85
CA THR A 492 55.60 108.17 -116.65
C THR A 492 55.23 106.68 -116.56
N GLY A 493 55.76 105.83 -117.45
CA GLY A 493 55.52 104.38 -117.39
C GLY A 493 56.00 103.74 -116.08
N ILE A 494 57.19 104.13 -115.59
CA ILE A 494 57.72 103.66 -114.30
C ILE A 494 56.83 104.12 -113.13
N ILE A 495 56.31 105.35 -113.16
CA ILE A 495 55.41 105.87 -112.11
C ILE A 495 54.06 105.14 -112.12
N GLU A 496 53.50 104.85 -113.29
CA GLU A 496 52.28 104.05 -113.42
C GLU A 496 52.47 102.63 -112.85
N GLU A 497 53.63 102.01 -113.10
CA GLU A 497 54.00 100.71 -112.53
C GLU A 497 54.08 100.78 -110.99
N ILE A 498 54.82 101.76 -110.44
CA ILE A 498 54.94 101.97 -108.99
C ILE A 498 53.56 102.20 -108.34
N MET A 499 52.67 102.95 -108.98
CA MET A 499 51.32 103.19 -108.47
C MET A 499 50.47 101.91 -108.48
N SER A 500 50.57 101.11 -109.55
CA SER A 500 49.88 99.82 -109.67
C SER A 500 50.36 98.83 -108.61
N GLU A 501 51.68 98.70 -108.42
CA GLU A 501 52.28 97.86 -107.39
C GLU A 501 51.92 98.34 -105.98
N SER A 502 51.96 99.65 -105.73
CA SER A 502 51.56 100.23 -104.44
C SER A 502 50.10 99.94 -104.10
N LYS A 503 49.19 100.02 -105.09
CA LYS A 503 47.77 99.68 -104.90
C LYS A 503 47.58 98.19 -104.58
N THR A 504 48.30 97.33 -105.29
CA THR A 504 48.28 95.88 -105.05
C THR A 504 48.80 95.55 -103.65
N ALA A 505 49.92 96.15 -103.26
CA ALA A 505 50.50 95.96 -101.95
C ALA A 505 49.59 96.49 -100.82
N ALA A 506 48.93 97.63 -100.99
CA ALA A 506 47.94 98.14 -100.04
C ALA A 506 46.73 97.19 -99.86
N SER A 507 46.25 96.58 -100.95
CA SER A 507 45.19 95.56 -100.91
C SER A 507 45.63 94.31 -100.13
N ASN A 508 46.85 93.83 -100.36
CA ASN A 508 47.42 92.70 -99.63
C ASN A 508 47.56 93.01 -98.14
N ILE A 509 48.09 94.18 -97.78
CA ILE A 509 48.20 94.63 -96.38
C ILE A 509 46.84 94.72 -95.70
N THR A 510 45.81 95.22 -96.39
CA THR A 510 44.44 95.29 -95.85
C THR A 510 43.89 93.89 -95.56
N SER A 511 44.18 92.93 -96.45
CA SER A 511 43.80 91.53 -96.26
C SER A 511 44.55 90.90 -95.09
N THR A 512 45.85 91.15 -94.96
CA THR A 512 46.67 90.72 -93.82
C THR A 512 46.16 91.31 -92.50
N LYS A 513 45.76 92.58 -92.46
CA LYS A 513 45.16 93.20 -91.27
C LYS A 513 43.92 92.45 -90.78
N SER A 514 43.03 92.07 -91.70
CA SER A 514 41.83 91.27 -91.39
C SER A 514 42.20 89.87 -90.85
N LEU A 515 43.19 89.21 -91.46
CA LEU A 515 43.66 87.90 -90.99
C LEU A 515 44.26 87.96 -89.58
N VAL A 516 45.05 88.99 -89.27
CA VAL A 516 45.63 89.20 -87.94
C VAL A 516 44.53 89.46 -86.90
N GLN A 517 43.54 90.31 -87.21
CA GLN A 517 42.38 90.54 -86.33
C GLN A 517 41.62 89.24 -86.03
N ARG A 518 41.39 88.41 -87.06
CA ARG A 518 40.80 87.09 -86.87
C ARG A 518 41.66 86.18 -86.01
N GLY A 519 42.99 86.23 -86.17
CA GLY A 519 43.94 85.49 -85.35
C GLY A 519 43.85 85.87 -83.87
N VAL A 520 43.77 87.17 -83.55
CA VAL A 520 43.60 87.67 -82.18
C VAL A 520 42.28 87.18 -81.58
N GLN A 521 41.18 87.26 -82.33
CA GLN A 521 39.88 86.79 -81.86
C GLN A 521 39.88 85.28 -81.58
N LEU A 522 40.49 84.49 -82.47
CA LEU A 522 40.63 83.05 -82.26
C LEU A 522 41.49 82.73 -81.05
N GLY A 523 42.61 83.43 -80.87
CA GLY A 523 43.48 83.30 -79.69
C GLY A 523 42.72 83.56 -78.40
N HIS A 524 41.89 84.61 -78.33
CA HIS A 524 41.08 84.90 -77.14
C HIS A 524 40.09 83.76 -76.84
N SER A 525 39.37 83.27 -77.85
CA SER A 525 38.43 82.14 -77.69
C SER A 525 39.12 80.84 -77.26
N THR A 526 40.32 80.56 -77.78
CA THR A 526 41.14 79.44 -77.32
C THR A 526 41.57 79.62 -75.86
N GLY A 527 41.98 80.82 -75.46
CA GLY A 527 42.34 81.14 -74.09
C GLY A 527 41.19 80.94 -73.10
N GLU A 528 39.98 81.40 -73.44
CA GLU A 528 38.77 81.16 -72.64
C GLU A 528 38.44 79.66 -72.49
N SER A 529 38.60 78.90 -73.58
CA SER A 529 38.35 77.44 -73.56
C SER A 529 39.36 76.72 -72.67
N LEU A 530 40.65 77.09 -72.73
CA LEU A 530 41.69 76.53 -71.86
C LEU A 530 41.47 76.90 -70.39
N LYS A 531 41.02 78.13 -70.11
CA LYS A 531 40.65 78.55 -68.75
C LYS A 531 39.49 77.72 -68.19
N ALA A 532 38.47 77.44 -69.01
CA ALA A 532 37.39 76.56 -68.61
C ALA A 532 37.87 75.11 -68.33
N ILE A 533 38.86 74.62 -69.07
CA ILE A 533 39.50 73.32 -68.79
C ILE A 533 40.24 73.36 -67.45
N PHE A 534 41.04 74.41 -67.20
CA PHE A 534 41.75 74.61 -65.94
C PHE A 534 40.79 74.60 -64.74
N ASP A 535 39.71 75.38 -64.78
CA ASP A 535 38.74 75.47 -63.69
C ASP A 535 38.03 74.13 -63.44
N ARG A 536 37.70 73.40 -64.51
CA ARG A 536 37.10 72.05 -64.40
C ARG A 536 38.06 71.02 -63.82
N SER A 537 39.35 71.10 -64.14
CA SER A 537 40.37 70.24 -63.54
C SER A 537 40.52 70.49 -62.04
N VAL A 538 40.46 71.74 -61.59
CA VAL A 538 40.45 72.08 -60.15
C VAL A 538 39.23 71.48 -59.46
N CYS A 539 38.03 71.62 -60.03
CA CYS A 539 36.82 71.03 -59.49
C CYS A 539 36.90 69.48 -59.41
N SER A 540 37.47 68.83 -60.42
CA SER A 540 37.73 67.38 -60.43
C SER A 540 38.68 66.95 -59.30
N MET A 541 39.72 67.75 -59.02
CA MET A 541 40.63 67.52 -57.89
C MET A 541 39.91 67.63 -56.54
N GLU A 542 39.00 68.59 -56.37
CA GLU A 542 38.20 68.73 -55.14
C GLU A 542 37.24 67.54 -54.95
N MET A 543 36.57 67.10 -56.02
CA MET A 543 35.70 65.92 -55.99
C MET A 543 36.46 64.65 -55.60
N THR A 544 37.66 64.43 -56.16
CA THR A 544 38.48 63.26 -55.83
C THR A 544 38.94 63.28 -54.37
N GLN A 545 39.19 64.46 -53.80
CA GLN A 545 39.45 64.60 -52.36
C GLN A 545 38.24 64.24 -51.50
N GLN A 546 37.03 64.64 -51.91
CA GLN A 546 35.80 64.24 -51.21
C GLN A 546 35.55 62.72 -51.30
N ILE A 547 35.83 62.11 -52.46
CA ILE A 547 35.75 60.65 -52.62
C ILE A 547 36.71 59.97 -51.64
N LYS A 548 37.95 60.45 -51.51
CA LYS A 548 38.92 59.90 -50.55
C LYS A 548 38.39 59.93 -49.11
N GLN A 549 37.85 61.07 -48.67
CA GLN A 549 37.27 61.18 -47.33
C GLN A 549 36.10 60.19 -47.14
N ALA A 550 35.19 60.11 -48.11
CA ALA A 550 34.07 59.18 -48.06
C ALA A 550 34.54 57.71 -48.00
N THR A 551 35.61 57.35 -48.72
CA THR A 551 36.18 56.00 -48.65
C THR A 551 36.81 55.69 -47.28
N GLU A 552 37.49 56.65 -46.65
CA GLU A 552 38.04 56.48 -45.29
C GLU A 552 36.93 56.21 -44.24
N GLU A 553 35.80 56.94 -44.35
CA GLU A 553 34.62 56.72 -43.51
C GLU A 553 33.97 55.35 -43.79
N GLN A 554 33.94 54.90 -45.05
CA GLN A 554 33.45 53.58 -45.43
C GLN A 554 34.32 52.45 -44.87
N VAL A 555 35.64 52.57 -44.89
CA VAL A 555 36.55 51.57 -44.26
C VAL A 555 36.20 51.38 -42.78
N THR A 556 36.03 52.49 -42.06
CA THR A 556 35.67 52.46 -40.63
C THR A 556 34.33 51.77 -40.41
N SER A 557 33.35 52.04 -41.28
CA SER A 557 32.01 51.44 -41.21
C SER A 557 32.05 49.93 -41.47
N VAL A 558 32.83 49.49 -42.48
CA VAL A 558 33.01 48.06 -42.79
C VAL A 558 33.67 47.31 -41.64
N GLN A 559 34.67 47.91 -41.00
CA GLN A 559 35.31 47.32 -39.81
C GLN A 559 34.32 47.13 -38.64
N LEU A 560 33.44 48.11 -38.41
CA LEU A 560 32.42 48.02 -37.37
C LEU A 560 31.40 46.91 -37.67
N VAL A 561 30.98 46.78 -38.94
CA VAL A 561 30.07 45.71 -39.37
C VAL A 561 30.74 44.34 -39.24
N ALA A 562 32.00 44.21 -39.66
CA ALA A 562 32.77 42.98 -39.51
C ALA A 562 32.90 42.57 -38.04
N LYS A 563 33.16 43.52 -37.14
CA LYS A 563 33.20 43.26 -35.70
C LYS A 563 31.84 42.82 -35.15
N SER A 564 30.75 43.46 -35.58
CA SER A 564 29.39 43.05 -35.22
C SER A 564 29.06 41.63 -35.68
N MET A 565 29.55 41.21 -36.86
CA MET A 565 29.39 39.82 -37.33
C MET A 565 30.15 38.81 -36.47
N GLU A 566 31.34 39.16 -35.99
CA GLU A 566 32.10 38.33 -35.04
C GLU A 566 31.34 38.17 -33.72
N ASP A 567 30.77 39.25 -33.20
CA ASP A 567 29.98 39.23 -31.96
C ASP A 567 28.69 38.40 -32.13
N ILE A 568 27.99 38.52 -33.27
CA ILE A 568 26.83 37.67 -33.61
C ILE A 568 27.23 36.20 -33.72
N SER A 569 28.40 35.89 -34.30
CA SER A 569 28.94 34.53 -34.37
C SER A 569 29.14 33.93 -32.98
N SER A 570 29.79 34.69 -32.08
CA SER A 570 29.98 34.29 -30.69
C SER A 570 28.65 34.07 -29.96
N MET A 571 27.71 35.00 -30.11
CA MET A 571 26.37 34.89 -29.53
C MET A 571 25.63 33.65 -30.06
N THR A 572 25.71 33.36 -31.36
CA THR A 572 25.12 32.17 -31.99
C THR A 572 25.68 30.90 -31.36
N SER A 573 26.99 30.83 -31.14
CA SER A 573 27.65 29.70 -30.46
C SER A 573 27.16 29.52 -29.01
N HIS A 574 26.99 30.61 -28.26
CA HIS A 574 26.43 30.57 -26.91
C HIS A 574 24.98 30.07 -26.89
N ILE A 575 24.14 30.53 -27.81
CA ILE A 575 22.74 30.08 -27.90
C ILE A 575 22.69 28.59 -28.30
N PHE A 576 23.58 28.13 -29.17
CA PHE A 576 23.67 26.72 -29.54
C PHE A 576 23.98 25.82 -28.34
N ALA A 577 24.94 26.23 -27.51
CA ALA A 577 25.26 25.53 -26.26
C ALA A 577 24.06 25.51 -25.30
N ALA A 578 23.39 26.65 -25.12
CA ALA A 578 22.20 26.75 -24.28
C ALA A 578 21.04 25.87 -24.78
N SER A 579 20.79 25.86 -26.09
CA SER A 579 19.79 25.00 -26.75
C SER A 579 20.09 23.51 -26.50
N THR A 580 21.37 23.12 -26.60
CA THR A 580 21.82 21.76 -26.32
C THR A 580 21.56 21.34 -24.88
N ASP A 581 21.83 22.22 -23.91
CA ASP A 581 21.58 21.96 -22.49
C ASP A 581 20.08 21.95 -22.18
N GLN A 582 19.30 22.83 -22.81
CA GLN A 582 17.84 22.79 -22.71
C GLN A 582 17.29 21.47 -23.25
N ALA A 583 17.82 20.93 -24.35
CA ALA A 583 17.44 19.62 -24.87
C ALA A 583 17.69 18.49 -23.86
N LYS A 584 18.84 18.51 -23.16
CA LYS A 584 19.15 17.54 -22.10
C LYS A 584 18.20 17.66 -20.91
N ALA A 585 17.89 18.89 -20.49
CA ALA A 585 16.95 19.17 -19.41
C ALA A 585 15.56 18.65 -19.77
N THR A 586 15.05 18.97 -20.96
CA THR A 586 13.74 18.51 -21.46
C THR A 586 13.66 16.98 -21.51
N ARG A 587 14.71 16.28 -21.96
CA ARG A 587 14.77 14.80 -21.89
C ARG A 587 14.73 14.25 -20.47
N SER A 588 15.28 14.98 -19.50
CA SER A 588 15.24 14.58 -18.09
C SER A 588 13.86 14.80 -17.50
N ILE A 589 13.20 15.90 -17.85
CA ILE A 589 11.80 16.17 -17.47
C ILE A 589 10.89 15.10 -18.07
N ALA A 590 11.05 14.75 -19.35
CA ALA A 590 10.27 13.69 -19.99
C ALA A 590 10.36 12.36 -19.24
N ARG A 591 11.56 11.98 -18.78
CA ARG A 591 11.75 10.78 -17.94
C ARG A 591 11.07 10.89 -16.58
N ALA A 592 11.13 12.06 -15.94
CA ALA A 592 10.47 12.29 -14.66
C ALA A 592 8.94 12.21 -14.78
N ILE A 593 8.38 12.73 -15.88
CA ILE A 593 6.94 12.64 -16.18
C ILE A 593 6.51 11.18 -16.33
N GLU A 594 7.28 10.35 -17.04
CA GLU A 594 6.96 8.92 -17.19
C GLU A 594 6.98 8.20 -15.83
N ALA A 595 7.96 8.50 -14.98
CA ALA A 595 8.00 7.94 -13.62
C ALA A 595 6.81 8.38 -12.76
N ILE A 596 6.39 9.65 -12.84
CA ILE A 596 5.21 10.16 -12.12
C ILE A 596 3.94 9.49 -12.66
N LYS A 597 3.84 9.29 -13.97
CA LYS A 597 2.72 8.58 -14.59
C LYS A 597 2.58 7.16 -14.05
N GLU A 598 3.68 6.43 -13.96
CA GLU A 598 3.71 5.07 -13.41
C GLU A 598 3.30 5.05 -11.93
N MET A 599 3.86 5.97 -11.12
CA MET A 599 3.48 6.10 -9.70
C MET A 599 2.00 6.45 -9.51
N ALA A 600 1.45 7.36 -10.32
CA ALA A 600 0.03 7.72 -10.25
C ALA A 600 -0.85 6.52 -10.60
N HIS A 601 -0.46 5.73 -11.61
CA HIS A 601 -1.17 4.53 -12.01
C HIS A 601 -1.13 3.43 -10.93
N GLU A 602 0.01 3.26 -10.26
CA GLU A 602 0.17 2.33 -9.13
C GLU A 602 -0.65 2.79 -7.91
N MET A 603 -0.70 4.11 -7.66
CA MET A 603 -1.54 4.69 -6.62
C MET A 603 -3.01 4.35 -6.87
N VAL A 604 -3.57 4.65 -8.05
CA VAL A 604 -4.96 4.29 -8.41
C VAL A 604 -5.25 2.80 -8.16
N ASN A 605 -4.36 1.91 -8.62
CA ASN A 605 -4.52 0.47 -8.43
C ASN A 605 -4.45 0.04 -6.95
N SER A 606 -3.62 0.70 -6.14
CA SER A 606 -3.49 0.42 -4.71
C SER A 606 -4.69 0.93 -3.94
N THR A 607 -5.20 2.12 -4.26
CA THR A 607 -6.40 2.69 -3.65
C THR A 607 -7.63 1.87 -3.98
N SER A 608 -7.74 1.36 -5.23
CA SER A 608 -8.83 0.46 -5.63
C SER A 608 -8.83 -0.83 -4.80
N ARG A 609 -7.66 -1.46 -4.59
CA ARG A 609 -7.52 -2.61 -3.69
C ARG A 609 -7.88 -2.27 -2.24
N GLN A 610 -7.47 -1.11 -1.75
CA GLN A 610 -7.77 -0.71 -0.37
C GLN A 610 -9.26 -0.44 -0.14
N VAL A 611 -9.99 0.04 -1.15
CA VAL A 611 -11.46 0.14 -1.09
C VAL A 611 -12.10 -1.25 -0.99
N GLU A 612 -11.60 -2.24 -1.75
CA GLU A 612 -12.05 -3.63 -1.66
C GLU A 612 -11.77 -4.24 -0.28
N ASP A 613 -10.54 -4.08 0.23
CA ASP A 613 -10.14 -4.55 1.56
C ASP A 613 -10.98 -3.88 2.66
N SER A 614 -11.22 -2.57 2.57
CA SER A 614 -12.06 -1.83 3.52
C SER A 614 -13.50 -2.35 3.52
N SER A 615 -14.04 -2.70 2.34
CA SER A 615 -15.36 -3.33 2.21
C SER A 615 -15.41 -4.71 2.87
N GLN A 616 -14.38 -5.54 2.69
CA GLN A 616 -14.27 -6.86 3.34
C GLN A 616 -14.13 -6.73 4.86
N ILE A 617 -13.33 -5.79 5.34
CA ILE A 617 -13.18 -5.51 6.77
C ILE A 617 -14.52 -5.03 7.33
N ARG A 618 -15.24 -4.12 6.64
CA ARG A 618 -16.56 -3.66 7.06
C ARG A 618 -17.54 -4.81 7.23
N ASN A 619 -17.61 -5.72 6.26
CA ASN A 619 -18.47 -6.91 6.35
C ASN A 619 -18.05 -7.83 7.51
N SER A 620 -16.75 -7.95 7.76
CA SER A 620 -16.21 -8.74 8.88
C SER A 620 -16.54 -8.10 10.24
N VAL A 621 -16.46 -6.76 10.36
CA VAL A 621 -16.87 -6.01 11.55
C VAL A 621 -18.37 -6.15 11.81
N GLU A 622 -19.20 -6.11 10.76
CA GLU A 622 -20.65 -6.37 10.86
C GLU A 622 -20.92 -7.79 11.38
N SER A 623 -20.26 -8.81 10.82
CA SER A 623 -20.40 -10.20 11.27
C SER A 623 -19.91 -10.41 12.71
N VAL A 624 -18.80 -9.79 13.11
CA VAL A 624 -18.32 -9.82 14.51
C VAL A 624 -19.33 -9.12 15.42
N SER A 625 -19.92 -8.00 15.00
CA SER A 625 -20.96 -7.30 15.75
C SER A 625 -22.16 -8.22 16.02
N GLU A 626 -22.67 -8.91 15.00
CA GLU A 626 -23.77 -9.86 15.13
C GLU A 626 -23.41 -11.02 16.07
N MET A 627 -22.23 -11.61 15.90
CA MET A 627 -21.74 -12.71 16.73
C MET A 627 -21.58 -12.30 18.20
N VAL A 628 -21.08 -11.09 18.45
CA VAL A 628 -20.93 -10.54 19.81
C VAL A 628 -22.29 -10.36 20.47
N VAL A 629 -23.27 -9.80 19.74
CA VAL A 629 -24.65 -9.66 20.23
C VAL A 629 -25.24 -11.04 20.57
N GLU A 630 -25.12 -12.01 19.66
CA GLU A 630 -25.65 -13.37 19.88
C GLU A 630 -24.95 -14.08 21.05
N MET A 631 -23.64 -13.93 21.19
CA MET A 631 -22.86 -14.50 22.29
C MET A 631 -23.32 -13.94 23.64
N PHE A 632 -23.50 -12.62 23.75
CA PHE A 632 -23.99 -11.99 24.98
C PHE A 632 -25.42 -12.43 25.33
N ASP A 633 -26.32 -12.51 24.34
CA ASP A 633 -27.68 -13.04 24.51
C ASP A 633 -27.67 -14.50 25.01
N ASN A 634 -26.81 -15.34 24.42
CA ASN A 634 -26.66 -16.73 24.85
C ASN A 634 -26.05 -16.85 26.26
N MET A 635 -25.11 -15.97 26.63
CA MET A 635 -24.57 -15.93 27.99
C MET A 635 -25.64 -15.51 29.02
N GLU A 636 -26.49 -14.55 28.69
CA GLU A 636 -27.55 -14.09 29.56
C GLU A 636 -28.61 -15.19 29.78
N LYS A 637 -28.97 -15.92 28.72
CA LYS A 637 -29.81 -17.13 28.82
C LYS A 637 -29.17 -18.21 29.69
N ARG A 638 -27.88 -18.51 29.51
CA ARG A 638 -27.16 -19.51 30.32
C ARG A 638 -27.03 -19.10 31.78
N ARG A 639 -26.84 -17.81 32.08
CA ARG A 639 -26.84 -17.28 33.44
C ARG A 639 -28.20 -17.50 34.10
N ALA A 640 -29.30 -17.18 33.41
CA ALA A 640 -30.65 -17.40 33.91
C ALA A 640 -30.93 -18.90 34.19
N GLN A 641 -30.53 -19.79 33.28
CA GLN A 641 -30.64 -21.23 33.49
C GLN A 641 -29.80 -21.73 34.66
N SER A 642 -28.56 -21.23 34.79
CA SER A 642 -27.67 -21.59 35.88
C SER A 642 -28.24 -21.15 37.23
N ALA A 643 -28.80 -19.95 37.31
CA ALA A 643 -29.45 -19.45 38.52
C ALA A 643 -30.64 -20.32 38.96
N GLU A 644 -31.42 -20.86 38.02
CA GLU A 644 -32.51 -21.79 38.35
C GLU A 644 -31.97 -23.13 38.90
N VAL A 645 -30.88 -23.65 38.32
CA VAL A 645 -30.19 -24.85 38.83
C VAL A 645 -29.62 -24.63 40.22
N VAL A 646 -29.04 -23.45 40.50
CA VAL A 646 -28.57 -23.08 41.86
C VAL A 646 -29.73 -23.08 42.84
N LYS A 647 -30.87 -22.51 42.45
CA LYS A 647 -32.08 -22.47 43.28
C LYS A 647 -32.67 -23.86 43.55
N GLU A 648 -32.66 -24.77 42.57
CA GLU A 648 -33.04 -26.18 42.76
C GLU A 648 -32.07 -26.90 43.73
N LEU A 649 -30.77 -26.69 43.58
CA LEU A 649 -29.74 -27.25 44.47
C LEU A 649 -29.90 -26.75 45.92
N GLU A 650 -30.19 -25.46 46.11
CA GLU A 650 -30.52 -24.90 47.43
C GLU A 650 -31.80 -25.49 48.02
N SER A 651 -32.82 -25.74 47.19
CA SER A 651 -34.06 -26.40 47.63
C SER A 651 -33.82 -27.84 48.10
N MET A 652 -32.93 -28.58 47.43
CA MET A 652 -32.52 -29.93 47.84
C MET A 652 -31.76 -29.92 49.16
N LYS A 653 -30.88 -28.92 49.38
CA LYS A 653 -30.18 -28.69 50.66
C LYS A 653 -31.16 -28.44 51.81
N GLY A 654 -32.26 -27.72 51.54
CA GLY A 654 -33.34 -27.48 52.51
C GLY A 654 -34.21 -28.71 52.81
N LEU A 655 -34.45 -29.58 51.82
CA LEU A 655 -35.21 -30.84 51.98
C LEU A 655 -34.43 -31.89 52.78
N THR A 656 -33.11 -31.91 52.68
CA THR A 656 -32.26 -32.85 53.43
C THR A 656 -32.02 -32.47 54.90
N CYS A 657 -32.44 -31.28 55.32
CA CYS A 657 -32.37 -30.80 56.71
C CYS A 657 -33.73 -30.89 57.44
N LYS A 658 -34.79 -31.38 56.76
CA LYS A 658 -36.17 -31.48 57.26
C LYS A 658 -36.74 -32.91 57.31
N ILE A 659 -35.92 -33.92 57.01
CA ILE A 659 -36.19 -35.34 57.25
C ILE A 659 -35.20 -35.78 58.32
#